data_AF-A0A1H8E9A6-F1
#
_entry.id   AF-A0A1H8E9A6-F1
#
_cell.length_a   1.000
_cell.length_b   1.000
_cell.length_c   1.000
_cell.angle_alpha   90.00
_cell.angle_beta   90.00
_cell.angle_gamma   90.00
#
_symmetry.space_group_name_H-M   'P 1'
#
loop_
_entity.id
_entity.type
_entity.pdbx_description
1 polymer ?
#
loop_
_entity_poly.entity_id
_entity_poly.type
_entity_poly.pdbx_seq_one_letter_code
_entity_poly.pdbx_strand_id
1 'polypeptide(L)'
;MKDGESAMRRLRIRGKKQSEETAKPTEKKTEFALFSGLEENMNKIREEFGGSPDCIIRTFEPGCSPGIQVALVYIESLVNRDTIHEWVMKSLMIDSVHLEQLEDERTALEWLKKNALTIGKIEWLDSWAQVYESILTGNAVLFGEGWSRCIAVHTAGGASKPVSEPTSQTVIRGPKDSFTESIDINIGLIRRRIKTPNLWMTKLLIGSLTKTEVAVMYIQGIANENIVKKVLTKLKAIEIDAILESGYIEEFIQHKTFTPFPTLYSTERPDVIAGNLLEGRVAILVDNTPYVLTVPATFPLFFQSVEDYYQRFDISLLLRLIRYAAFLVSLLTPSVYIALTTFHQEMVPTNLLINIAAQREGVPFPVVVEVLLMELVFEVIREAGVRAPKALSTAVTIVGAIVLGETAIRSGMVTPATVIVVATTAIANFVNPSFNMAIAARLLRFALILLAAVFGLFGIVLALIVLIPGIKLSGDTTRSQIQDILKKSSLPYQLSINGIAVFKNGRLIRWLSGSTARGVAFIRDQISTTSVYVQCGKRSEGATVDLIKSITQISAQVKQNKPVFRIRVDGEAAVEEMNCPMNLEDPANLEILEKKVSRTIAEEINAAVRTAQKVKSDFLGLGEMLHHENPAAWKQYEKKWPQLFSTAQIEVHVHTFIRRTGLRTNSYIELERSVNGGG
;
A
#
# COMPACT_ATOMS: atom_id res chain seq x y z
N MET A 1 7.37 12.98 31.45
CA MET A 1 7.95 11.73 32.01
C MET A 1 6.81 10.88 32.53
N LYS A 2 6.78 9.59 32.17
CA LYS A 2 5.65 8.62 32.22
C LYS A 2 4.71 8.72 31.01
N ASP A 3 5.15 8.12 29.90
CA ASP A 3 4.32 7.43 28.87
C ASP A 3 5.19 7.00 27.66
N GLY A 4 6.39 6.48 27.94
CA GLY A 4 7.37 6.09 26.92
C GLY A 4 7.62 4.58 26.79
N GLU A 5 7.06 3.74 27.65
CA GLU A 5 7.44 2.32 27.72
C GLU A 5 6.49 1.34 27.02
N SER A 6 5.36 1.81 26.46
CA SER A 6 4.35 0.90 25.89
C SER A 6 4.52 0.58 24.40
N ALA A 7 5.47 1.21 23.70
CA ALA A 7 5.66 1.00 22.24
C ALA A 7 6.72 -0.06 21.88
N MET A 8 7.61 -0.43 22.80
CA MET A 8 8.78 -1.30 22.51
C MET A 8 8.58 -2.79 22.84
N ARG A 9 7.34 -3.22 23.15
CA ARG A 9 7.05 -4.62 23.54
C ARG A 9 6.27 -5.45 22.50
N ARG A 10 6.06 -4.93 21.27
CA ARG A 10 5.19 -5.57 20.25
C ARG A 10 5.92 -6.08 18.99
N LEU A 11 7.18 -6.48 19.10
CA LEU A 11 7.84 -7.32 18.10
C LEU A 11 8.24 -8.66 18.73
N ARG A 12 7.23 -9.41 19.20
CA ARG A 12 7.40 -10.81 19.59
C ARG A 12 6.50 -11.65 18.67
N ILE A 13 7.16 -12.39 17.78
CA ILE A 13 6.57 -13.31 16.82
C ILE A 13 5.59 -14.23 17.55
N ARG A 14 4.34 -14.23 17.08
CA ARG A 14 3.21 -14.95 17.66
C ARG A 14 3.32 -16.43 17.28
N GLY A 15 4.14 -17.18 18.02
CA GLY A 15 4.06 -18.63 18.04
C GLY A 15 2.70 -19.08 18.57
N LYS A 16 2.10 -20.09 17.93
CA LYS A 16 0.87 -20.75 18.36
C LYS A 16 0.98 -21.15 19.83
N LYS A 17 0.15 -20.57 20.71
CA LYS A 17 -0.17 -21.15 22.01
C LYS A 17 -1.15 -22.32 21.76
N GLN A 18 -0.61 -23.53 21.71
CA GLN A 18 -1.39 -24.72 22.04
C GLN A 18 -1.49 -24.80 23.56
N SER A 19 -2.69 -25.19 24.00
CA SER A 19 -3.14 -25.43 25.37
C SER A 19 -2.15 -26.25 26.19
N GLU A 20 -1.83 -25.76 27.39
CA GLU A 20 -1.18 -26.52 28.46
C GLU A 20 -2.17 -27.55 29.00
N GLU A 21 -2.12 -28.77 28.46
CA GLU A 21 -2.53 -29.97 29.18
C GLU A 21 -1.25 -30.70 29.60
N THR A 22 -1.17 -30.98 30.90
CA THR A 22 -0.12 -31.71 31.60
C THR A 22 0.29 -33.00 30.90
N ALA A 23 1.47 -33.00 30.27
CA ALA A 23 2.14 -34.20 29.78
C ALA A 23 3.54 -34.31 30.40
N LYS A 24 3.86 -35.51 30.89
CA LYS A 24 5.09 -35.93 31.55
C LYS A 24 6.36 -35.60 30.74
N PRO A 25 7.53 -35.45 31.39
CA PRO A 25 8.77 -35.16 30.70
C PRO A 25 9.24 -36.39 29.93
N THR A 26 9.24 -36.33 28.60
CA THR A 26 9.93 -37.31 27.76
C THR A 26 10.64 -36.57 26.63
N GLU A 27 11.97 -36.69 26.64
CA GLU A 27 12.92 -36.58 25.53
C GLU A 27 12.70 -35.50 24.46
N LYS A 28 13.44 -34.38 24.60
CA LYS A 28 13.57 -33.33 23.56
C LYS A 28 15.01 -32.83 23.38
N LYS A 29 16.00 -33.71 23.53
CA LYS A 29 17.44 -33.37 23.44
C LYS A 29 18.13 -33.80 22.14
N THR A 30 17.46 -34.54 21.26
CA THR A 30 18.10 -35.21 20.10
C THR A 30 17.99 -34.46 18.76
N GLU A 31 17.19 -33.40 18.63
CA GLU A 31 16.99 -32.73 17.32
C GLU A 31 18.11 -31.75 16.90
N PHE A 32 19.07 -31.42 17.77
CA PHE A 32 20.03 -30.32 17.52
C PHE A 32 21.51 -30.73 17.42
N ALA A 33 21.84 -32.00 17.61
CA ALA A 33 23.23 -32.48 17.58
C ALA A 33 23.75 -32.70 16.15
N LEU A 34 25.07 -32.58 15.96
CA LEU A 34 25.76 -32.93 14.72
C LEU A 34 25.79 -34.45 14.53
N PHE A 35 25.78 -34.92 13.29
CA PHE A 35 25.93 -36.34 13.00
C PHE A 35 27.40 -36.75 13.13
N SER A 36 27.66 -38.02 13.43
CA SER A 36 29.02 -38.57 13.47
C SER A 36 29.58 -38.88 12.08
N GLY A 37 28.71 -39.13 11.09
CA GLY A 37 29.12 -39.39 9.70
C GLY A 37 29.34 -38.10 8.92
N LEU A 38 30.47 -37.98 8.23
CA LEU A 38 30.80 -36.78 7.45
C LEU A 38 29.82 -36.58 6.28
N GLU A 39 29.49 -37.64 5.54
CA GLU A 39 28.59 -37.58 4.39
C GLU A 39 27.17 -37.14 4.77
N GLU A 40 26.65 -37.58 5.91
CA GLU A 40 25.35 -37.13 6.42
C GLU A 40 25.35 -35.63 6.73
N ASN A 41 26.42 -35.14 7.37
CA ASN A 41 26.60 -33.71 7.62
C ASN A 41 26.68 -32.92 6.30
N MET A 42 27.43 -33.42 5.30
CA MET A 42 27.57 -32.73 4.02
C MET A 42 26.26 -32.69 3.23
N ASN A 43 25.49 -33.78 3.24
CA ASN A 43 24.19 -33.82 2.58
C ASN A 43 23.18 -32.86 3.24
N LYS A 44 23.15 -32.78 4.58
CA LYS A 44 22.31 -31.81 5.28
C LYS A 44 22.68 -30.36 4.93
N ILE A 45 23.96 -30.04 4.81
CA ILE A 45 24.41 -28.70 4.37
C ILE A 45 23.97 -28.44 2.92
N ARG A 46 24.16 -29.40 2.01
CA ARG A 46 23.73 -29.27 0.61
C ARG A 46 22.22 -29.01 0.50
N GLU A 47 21.42 -29.70 1.30
CA GLU A 47 19.95 -29.52 1.33
C GLU A 47 19.55 -28.15 1.90
N GLU A 48 20.11 -27.75 3.05
CA GLU A 48 19.73 -26.49 3.71
C GLU A 48 20.11 -25.26 2.85
N PHE A 49 21.30 -25.30 2.23
CA PHE A 49 21.77 -24.24 1.32
C PHE A 49 21.24 -24.40 -0.12
N GLY A 50 20.37 -25.39 -0.38
CA GLY A 50 19.72 -25.59 -1.69
C GLY A 50 20.66 -25.90 -2.84
N GLY A 51 21.83 -26.48 -2.55
CA GLY A 51 22.90 -26.70 -3.52
C GLY A 51 23.46 -25.41 -4.13
N SER A 52 23.40 -24.29 -3.40
CA SER A 52 23.90 -23.01 -3.90
C SER A 52 25.40 -23.11 -4.24
N PRO A 53 25.82 -22.67 -5.44
CA PRO A 53 27.18 -22.88 -5.94
C PRO A 53 28.24 -22.04 -5.22
N ASP A 54 27.84 -21.03 -4.44
CA ASP A 54 28.74 -20.24 -3.58
C ASP A 54 29.08 -20.94 -2.27
N CYS A 55 28.35 -21.99 -1.87
CA CYS A 55 28.68 -22.84 -0.74
C CYS A 55 29.66 -23.92 -1.19
N ILE A 56 30.93 -23.72 -0.89
CA ILE A 56 32.02 -24.61 -1.28
C ILE A 56 32.22 -25.66 -0.18
N ILE A 57 32.16 -26.92 -0.57
CA ILE A 57 32.48 -28.08 0.25
C ILE A 57 33.72 -28.74 -0.35
N ARG A 58 34.85 -28.71 0.36
CA ARG A 58 36.10 -29.37 -0.04
C ARG A 58 36.41 -30.52 0.89
N THR A 59 36.45 -31.74 0.37
CA THR A 59 36.86 -32.93 1.12
C THR A 59 38.32 -33.26 0.83
N PHE A 60 39.11 -33.54 1.86
CA PHE A 60 40.50 -33.99 1.74
C PHE A 60 40.89 -34.86 2.93
N GLU A 61 41.98 -35.61 2.78
CA GLU A 61 42.59 -36.37 3.87
C GLU A 61 43.74 -35.53 4.46
N PRO A 62 43.73 -35.23 5.77
CA PRO A 62 44.85 -34.56 6.42
C PRO A 62 46.09 -35.46 6.38
N GLY A 63 47.27 -34.87 6.18
CA GLY A 63 48.51 -35.65 6.15
C GLY A 63 48.87 -36.30 7.51
N CYS A 64 48.22 -35.90 8.60
CA CYS A 64 48.54 -36.31 9.97
C CYS A 64 47.75 -37.53 10.46
N SER A 65 46.76 -38.01 9.68
CA SER A 65 46.08 -39.28 9.95
C SER A 65 45.53 -39.86 8.64
N PRO A 66 46.29 -40.76 7.99
CA PRO A 66 45.81 -41.44 6.78
C PRO A 66 44.56 -42.26 7.11
N GLY A 67 43.44 -41.96 6.45
CA GLY A 67 42.16 -42.66 6.62
C GLY A 67 41.03 -41.87 7.30
N ILE A 68 41.31 -40.71 7.90
CA ILE A 68 40.26 -39.80 8.41
C ILE A 68 39.92 -38.77 7.33
N GLN A 69 38.73 -38.87 6.75
CA GLN A 69 38.25 -37.88 5.79
C GLN A 69 37.79 -36.62 6.52
N VAL A 70 38.15 -35.45 6.00
CA VAL A 70 37.80 -34.14 6.54
C VAL A 70 37.14 -33.31 5.45
N ALA A 71 36.11 -32.55 5.80
CA ALA A 71 35.44 -31.61 4.91
C ALA A 71 35.52 -30.18 5.43
N LEU A 72 35.94 -29.26 4.57
CA LEU A 72 35.94 -27.84 4.79
C LEU A 72 34.76 -27.19 4.06
N VAL A 73 33.93 -26.46 4.80
CA VAL A 73 32.73 -25.78 4.29
C VAL A 73 32.84 -24.28 4.49
N TYR A 74 32.61 -23.51 3.43
CA TYR A 74 32.59 -22.04 3.50
C TYR A 74 31.77 -21.41 2.36
N ILE A 75 31.38 -20.15 2.52
CA ILE A 75 30.78 -19.36 1.43
C ILE A 75 31.87 -18.55 0.74
N GLU A 76 32.12 -18.83 -0.53
CA GLU A 76 33.24 -18.27 -1.30
C GLU A 76 33.27 -16.74 -1.31
N SER A 77 32.11 -16.09 -1.34
CA SER A 77 31.99 -14.62 -1.41
C SER A 77 32.15 -13.90 -0.07
N LEU A 78 32.24 -14.62 1.06
CA LEU A 78 32.32 -14.04 2.42
C LEU A 78 33.68 -14.23 3.09
N VAL A 79 34.53 -15.10 2.53
CA VAL A 79 35.81 -15.51 3.10
C VAL A 79 36.99 -14.91 2.35
N ASN A 80 38.11 -14.77 3.05
CA ASN A 80 39.38 -14.48 2.39
C ASN A 80 39.95 -15.78 1.78
N ARG A 81 39.99 -15.84 0.44
CA ARG A 81 40.53 -16.99 -0.30
C ARG A 81 41.99 -17.28 0.05
N ASP A 82 42.81 -16.25 0.27
CA ASP A 82 44.23 -16.42 0.60
C ASP A 82 44.38 -17.05 1.99
N THR A 83 43.58 -16.60 2.96
CA THR A 83 43.57 -17.16 4.33
C THR A 83 43.12 -18.62 4.33
N ILE A 84 42.11 -18.97 3.52
CA ILE A 84 41.70 -20.37 3.38
C ILE A 84 42.79 -21.20 2.71
N HIS A 85 43.39 -20.69 1.64
CA HIS A 85 44.43 -21.42 0.92
C HIS A 85 45.66 -21.66 1.80
N GLU A 86 46.13 -20.64 2.51
CA GLU A 86 47.22 -20.78 3.48
C GLU A 86 46.87 -21.76 4.59
N TRP A 87 45.65 -21.71 5.12
CA TRP A 87 45.23 -22.63 6.18
C TRP A 87 45.16 -24.08 5.72
N VAL A 88 44.54 -24.33 4.56
CA VAL A 88 44.42 -25.67 3.98
C VAL A 88 45.81 -26.22 3.60
N MET A 89 46.63 -25.44 2.91
CA MET A 89 47.93 -25.91 2.43
C MET A 89 48.95 -26.05 3.56
N LYS A 90 49.07 -25.05 4.44
CA LYS A 90 50.17 -24.98 5.42
C LYS A 90 49.86 -25.80 6.67
N SER A 91 48.67 -25.63 7.25
CA SER A 91 48.32 -26.26 8.54
C SER A 91 47.77 -27.68 8.44
N LEU A 92 47.13 -28.06 7.32
CA LEU A 92 46.45 -29.35 7.18
C LEU A 92 47.15 -30.36 6.26
N MET A 93 48.01 -29.90 5.34
CA MET A 93 48.70 -30.77 4.36
C MET A 93 50.23 -30.83 4.51
N ILE A 94 50.91 -29.72 4.85
CA ILE A 94 52.39 -29.66 4.88
C ILE A 94 52.96 -29.89 6.30
N ASP A 95 52.49 -29.17 7.32
CA ASP A 95 52.99 -29.31 8.71
C ASP A 95 52.53 -30.62 9.38
N SER A 96 51.63 -31.36 8.72
CA SER A 96 51.11 -32.65 9.16
C SER A 96 52.03 -33.85 8.87
N VAL A 97 53.02 -33.68 7.99
CA VAL A 97 53.90 -34.77 7.50
C VAL A 97 54.84 -35.33 8.61
N HIS A 98 54.96 -34.65 9.75
CA HIS A 98 55.83 -35.08 10.85
C HIS A 98 55.15 -35.93 11.93
N LEU A 99 53.92 -36.41 11.72
CA LEU A 99 53.12 -37.10 12.76
C LEU A 99 52.63 -38.47 12.31
N GLU A 100 53.53 -39.44 12.30
CA GLU A 100 53.19 -40.86 12.10
C GLU A 100 52.65 -41.56 13.37
N GLN A 101 52.32 -40.83 14.46
CA GLN A 101 51.96 -41.44 15.75
C GLN A 101 50.89 -40.68 16.55
N LEU A 102 49.69 -40.52 15.98
CA LEU A 102 48.52 -40.08 16.76
C LEU A 102 47.38 -41.12 16.63
N GLU A 103 47.30 -42.04 17.60
CA GLU A 103 46.31 -43.12 17.65
C GLU A 103 44.93 -42.67 18.20
N ASP A 104 44.81 -41.45 18.72
CA ASP A 104 43.61 -41.00 19.45
C ASP A 104 42.96 -39.76 18.81
N GLU A 105 41.66 -39.87 18.52
CA GLU A 105 40.79 -38.87 17.87
C GLU A 105 40.80 -37.53 18.64
N ARG A 106 40.86 -37.58 19.98
CA ARG A 106 40.99 -36.39 20.84
C ARG A 106 42.29 -35.64 20.62
N THR A 107 43.38 -36.37 20.42
CA THR A 107 44.73 -35.80 20.29
C THR A 107 44.91 -35.15 18.91
N ALA A 108 44.30 -35.72 17.87
CA ALA A 108 44.26 -35.13 16.53
C ALA A 108 43.48 -33.79 16.52
N LEU A 109 42.33 -33.75 17.20
CA LEU A 109 41.49 -32.55 17.36
C LEU A 109 42.20 -31.42 18.15
N GLU A 110 42.92 -31.77 19.22
CA GLU A 110 43.72 -30.81 19.99
C GLU A 110 44.95 -30.31 19.22
N TRP A 111 45.59 -31.17 18.44
CA TRP A 111 46.70 -30.79 17.56
C TRP A 111 46.25 -29.82 16.47
N LEU A 112 45.11 -30.12 15.81
CA LEU A 112 44.45 -29.25 14.84
C LEU A 112 44.20 -27.87 15.43
N LYS A 113 43.66 -27.81 16.65
CA LYS A 113 43.46 -26.54 17.36
C LYS A 113 44.78 -25.81 17.57
N LYS A 114 45.85 -26.48 18.02
CA LYS A 114 47.13 -25.85 18.33
C LYS A 114 47.83 -25.27 17.09
N ASN A 115 47.72 -25.94 15.95
CA ASN A 115 48.35 -25.51 14.71
C ASN A 115 47.48 -24.58 13.85
N ALA A 116 46.15 -24.72 13.90
CA ALA A 116 45.23 -23.79 13.25
C ALA A 116 45.16 -22.42 13.95
N LEU A 117 45.56 -22.31 15.22
CA LEU A 117 45.67 -21.03 15.95
C LEU A 117 46.69 -20.04 15.33
N THR A 118 47.48 -20.47 14.34
CA THR A 118 48.42 -19.59 13.63
C THR A 118 47.75 -18.59 12.69
N ILE A 119 46.47 -18.80 12.33
CA ILE A 119 45.79 -18.05 11.24
C ILE A 119 44.54 -17.28 11.72
N GLY A 120 43.96 -17.61 12.89
CA GLY A 120 42.81 -16.86 13.41
C GLY A 120 42.21 -17.42 14.69
N LYS A 121 41.08 -16.82 15.11
CA LYS A 121 40.29 -17.29 16.26
C LYS A 121 39.55 -18.59 15.89
N ILE A 122 39.62 -19.57 16.78
CA ILE A 122 38.98 -20.89 16.62
C ILE A 122 37.88 -21.08 17.64
N GLU A 123 36.74 -21.59 17.18
CA GLU A 123 35.57 -21.89 18.02
C GLU A 123 35.08 -23.31 17.77
N TRP A 124 34.67 -24.01 18.83
CA TRP A 124 34.04 -25.33 18.74
C TRP A 124 32.55 -25.14 18.54
N LEU A 125 31.98 -25.84 17.57
CA LEU A 125 30.56 -25.84 17.31
C LEU A 125 29.98 -27.23 17.60
N ASP A 126 28.91 -27.25 18.39
CA ASP A 126 28.25 -28.47 18.84
C ASP A 126 26.80 -28.62 18.32
N SER A 127 26.31 -27.60 17.61
CA SER A 127 24.93 -27.55 17.10
C SER A 127 24.84 -26.95 15.70
N TRP A 128 23.84 -27.41 14.95
CA TRP A 128 23.56 -26.94 13.58
C TRP A 128 23.33 -25.43 13.49
N ALA A 129 22.69 -24.83 14.49
CA ALA A 129 22.45 -23.39 14.51
C ALA A 129 23.77 -22.60 14.53
N GLN A 130 24.74 -23.02 15.34
CA GLN A 130 26.06 -22.41 15.40
C GLN A 130 26.85 -22.62 14.10
N VAL A 131 26.73 -23.81 13.48
CA VAL A 131 27.33 -24.09 12.16
C VAL A 131 26.82 -23.13 11.10
N TYR A 132 25.50 -23.00 10.97
CA TYR A 132 24.90 -22.12 9.98
C TYR A 132 25.28 -20.66 10.22
N GLU A 133 25.22 -20.19 11.48
CA GLU A 133 25.63 -18.84 11.83
C GLU A 133 27.10 -18.58 11.50
N SER A 134 27.99 -19.54 11.77
CA SER A 134 29.41 -19.41 11.49
C SER A 134 29.71 -19.34 9.99
N ILE A 135 29.10 -20.22 9.18
CA ILE A 135 29.23 -20.19 7.72
C ILE A 135 28.71 -18.87 7.15
N LEU A 136 27.53 -18.40 7.61
CA LEU A 136 26.88 -17.18 7.12
C LEU A 136 27.57 -15.89 7.60
N THR A 137 28.43 -15.96 8.62
CA THR A 137 29.26 -14.85 9.07
C THR A 137 30.61 -14.78 8.35
N GLY A 138 30.88 -15.72 7.43
CA GLY A 138 32.11 -15.77 6.65
C GLY A 138 33.23 -16.53 7.33
N ASN A 139 32.92 -17.48 8.22
CA ASN A 139 33.92 -18.39 8.76
C ASN A 139 33.97 -19.67 7.93
N ALA A 140 35.12 -20.33 7.94
CA ALA A 140 35.27 -21.65 7.36
C ALA A 140 35.08 -22.71 8.45
N VAL A 141 34.24 -23.71 8.21
CA VAL A 141 33.89 -24.76 9.18
C VAL A 141 34.46 -26.09 8.73
N LEU A 142 35.20 -26.76 9.61
CA LEU A 142 35.85 -28.04 9.39
C LEU A 142 35.11 -29.16 10.11
N PHE A 143 34.74 -30.18 9.35
CA PHE A 143 34.12 -31.41 9.81
C PHE A 143 35.10 -32.57 9.60
N GLY A 144 35.17 -33.50 10.53
CA GLY A 144 35.93 -34.75 10.37
C GLY A 144 35.02 -35.95 10.54
N GLU A 145 35.37 -37.05 9.87
CA GLU A 145 34.70 -38.34 10.04
C GLU A 145 34.82 -38.82 11.50
N GLY A 146 33.70 -39.22 12.10
CA GLY A 146 33.61 -39.64 13.50
C GLY A 146 33.39 -38.50 14.51
N TRP A 147 33.57 -37.24 14.09
CA TRP A 147 33.56 -36.12 15.04
C TRP A 147 32.14 -35.72 15.46
N SER A 148 31.92 -35.68 16.78
CA SER A 148 30.68 -35.14 17.37
C SER A 148 30.63 -33.61 17.46
N ARG A 149 31.73 -32.93 17.10
CA ARG A 149 31.88 -31.46 17.10
C ARG A 149 32.65 -31.02 15.87
N CYS A 150 32.38 -29.82 15.37
CA CYS A 150 33.14 -29.22 14.28
C CYS A 150 33.91 -27.98 14.73
N ILE A 151 34.91 -27.59 13.94
CA ILE A 151 35.79 -26.47 14.24
C ILE A 151 35.45 -25.32 13.29
N ALA A 152 35.17 -24.15 13.84
CA ALA A 152 35.06 -22.92 13.05
C ALA A 152 36.36 -22.14 13.12
N VAL A 153 36.83 -21.68 11.97
CA VAL A 153 37.99 -20.78 11.85
C VAL A 153 37.52 -19.46 11.29
N HIS A 154 37.87 -18.39 11.99
CA HIS A 154 37.50 -17.05 11.58
C HIS A 154 38.30 -16.62 10.35
N THR A 155 37.71 -16.79 9.17
CA THR A 155 38.29 -16.43 7.86
C THR A 155 37.55 -15.25 7.20
N ALA A 156 36.65 -14.61 7.94
CA ALA A 156 35.84 -13.51 7.45
C ALA A 156 36.74 -12.30 7.14
N GLY A 157 36.63 -11.78 5.92
CA GLY A 157 37.42 -10.64 5.46
C GLY A 157 38.04 -10.86 4.08
N GLY A 158 39.10 -10.09 3.80
CA GLY A 158 39.75 -10.01 2.49
C GLY A 158 39.57 -8.62 1.88
N ALA A 159 40.61 -8.14 1.19
CA ALA A 159 40.58 -6.87 0.47
C ALA A 159 39.62 -6.98 -0.73
N SER A 160 38.31 -6.86 -0.50
CA SER A 160 37.37 -6.61 -1.59
C SER A 160 37.72 -5.27 -2.22
N LYS A 161 37.72 -5.18 -3.56
CA LYS A 161 37.86 -3.90 -4.27
C LYS A 161 36.99 -2.83 -3.59
N PRO A 162 37.47 -1.58 -3.45
CA PRO A 162 36.69 -0.53 -2.80
C PRO A 162 35.36 -0.40 -3.53
N VAL A 163 34.27 -0.61 -2.80
CA VAL A 163 32.93 -0.43 -3.32
C VAL A 163 32.66 1.07 -3.43
N SER A 164 32.20 1.51 -4.60
CA SER A 164 31.95 2.93 -4.87
C SER A 164 30.61 3.39 -4.30
N GLU A 165 30.40 4.70 -4.30
CA GLU A 165 29.07 5.26 -4.00
C GLU A 165 28.15 5.17 -5.23
N PRO A 166 26.85 4.83 -5.05
CA PRO A 166 25.89 4.75 -6.14
C PRO A 166 25.77 6.12 -6.84
N THR A 167 25.92 6.12 -8.16
CA THR A 167 25.96 7.36 -8.95
C THR A 167 24.58 7.79 -9.46
N SER A 168 23.69 6.82 -9.69
CA SER A 168 22.32 7.02 -10.18
C SER A 168 21.29 7.13 -9.05
N GLN A 169 21.56 6.48 -7.90
CA GLN A 169 20.66 6.38 -6.76
C GLN A 169 21.30 6.91 -5.47
N THR A 170 21.64 8.21 -5.48
CA THR A 170 22.22 8.91 -4.33
C THR A 170 21.21 9.06 -3.21
N VAL A 171 21.62 8.80 -1.97
CA VAL A 171 20.81 8.99 -0.75
C VAL A 171 21.56 9.84 0.26
N ILE A 172 20.83 10.63 1.03
CA ILE A 172 21.34 11.40 2.16
C ILE A 172 21.55 10.47 3.36
N ARG A 173 20.66 9.49 3.54
CA ARG A 173 20.70 8.55 4.67
C ARG A 173 20.55 7.11 4.20
N GLY A 174 21.48 6.25 4.62
CA GLY A 174 21.49 4.83 4.31
C GLY A 174 22.89 4.32 3.99
N PRO A 175 23.03 3.03 3.67
CA PRO A 175 24.25 2.48 3.10
C PRO A 175 24.66 3.23 1.83
N LYS A 176 25.96 3.31 1.57
CA LYS A 176 26.51 4.01 0.42
C LYS A 176 27.26 3.08 -0.53
N ASP A 177 27.24 1.78 -0.29
CA ASP A 177 27.85 0.81 -1.19
C ASP A 177 26.95 0.56 -2.41
N SER A 178 27.55 0.51 -3.59
CA SER A 178 26.94 0.09 -4.85
C SER A 178 27.39 -1.32 -5.27
N PHE A 179 26.70 -1.91 -6.23
CA PHE A 179 27.21 -3.07 -6.94
C PHE A 179 28.38 -2.69 -7.85
N THR A 180 29.20 -3.68 -8.17
CA THR A 180 30.36 -3.58 -9.06
C THR A 180 30.14 -4.44 -10.31
N GLU A 181 31.05 -4.40 -11.26
CA GLU A 181 31.01 -5.25 -12.44
C GLU A 181 31.29 -6.72 -12.13
N SER A 182 31.79 -7.06 -10.94
CA SER A 182 32.10 -8.43 -10.53
C SER A 182 30.91 -9.11 -9.86
N ILE A 183 30.42 -10.20 -10.45
CA ILE A 183 29.29 -10.97 -9.91
C ILE A 183 29.58 -11.55 -8.51
N ASP A 184 30.80 -12.03 -8.25
CA ASP A 184 31.20 -12.62 -6.97
C ASP A 184 31.16 -11.59 -5.83
N ILE A 185 31.63 -10.36 -6.09
CA ILE A 185 31.55 -9.25 -5.12
C ILE A 185 30.09 -8.92 -4.85
N ASN A 186 29.25 -8.86 -5.89
CA ASN A 186 27.83 -8.53 -5.77
C ASN A 186 27.06 -9.58 -4.95
N ILE A 187 27.35 -10.88 -5.15
CA ILE A 187 26.82 -11.97 -4.31
C ILE A 187 27.22 -11.76 -2.85
N GLY A 188 28.50 -11.44 -2.60
CA GLY A 188 29.00 -11.14 -1.27
C GLY A 188 28.27 -9.97 -0.59
N LEU A 189 28.01 -8.88 -1.32
CA LEU A 189 27.28 -7.71 -0.81
C LEU A 189 25.84 -8.04 -0.36
N ILE A 190 25.17 -8.98 -1.06
CA ILE A 190 23.84 -9.48 -0.70
C ILE A 190 23.94 -10.42 0.52
N ARG A 191 24.84 -11.40 0.48
CA ARG A 191 25.06 -12.39 1.56
C ARG A 191 25.45 -11.74 2.89
N ARG A 192 26.20 -10.63 2.88
CA ARG A 192 26.54 -9.86 4.10
C ARG A 192 25.32 -9.27 4.79
N ARG A 193 24.26 -8.95 4.03
CA ARG A 193 22.99 -8.38 4.53
C ARG A 193 21.98 -9.45 4.92
N ILE A 194 21.86 -10.50 4.12
CA ILE A 194 20.92 -11.59 4.34
C ILE A 194 21.67 -12.84 4.79
N LYS A 195 21.75 -13.02 6.11
CA LYS A 195 22.39 -14.17 6.76
C LYS A 195 21.38 -15.28 7.03
N THR A 196 20.92 -15.94 5.97
CA THR A 196 20.02 -17.11 6.06
C THR A 196 20.48 -18.20 5.10
N PRO A 197 20.43 -19.48 5.50
CA PRO A 197 20.78 -20.57 4.59
C PRO A 197 19.73 -20.72 3.47
N ASN A 198 18.50 -20.26 3.72
CA ASN A 198 17.40 -20.24 2.75
C ASN A 198 17.59 -19.26 1.59
N LEU A 199 18.63 -18.42 1.60
CA LEU A 199 18.97 -17.61 0.43
C LEU A 199 19.68 -18.51 -0.58
N TRP A 200 18.91 -19.00 -1.53
CA TRP A 200 19.37 -19.93 -2.55
C TRP A 200 19.80 -19.19 -3.81
N MET A 201 20.76 -19.78 -4.52
CA MET A 201 21.29 -19.22 -5.77
C MET A 201 21.48 -20.30 -6.82
N THR A 202 21.25 -19.96 -8.08
CA THR A 202 21.57 -20.79 -9.25
C THR A 202 22.38 -19.98 -10.24
N LYS A 203 23.55 -20.50 -10.66
CA LYS A 203 24.40 -19.92 -11.71
C LYS A 203 24.08 -20.55 -13.07
N LEU A 204 24.11 -19.73 -14.12
CA LEU A 204 23.90 -20.09 -15.51
C LEU A 204 24.97 -19.41 -16.38
N LEU A 205 25.35 -20.03 -17.48
CA LEU A 205 26.18 -19.40 -18.52
C LEU A 205 25.30 -19.11 -19.73
N ILE A 206 25.24 -17.86 -20.17
CA ILE A 206 24.39 -17.41 -21.28
C ILE A 206 25.26 -16.66 -22.30
N GLY A 207 25.01 -16.88 -23.59
CA GLY A 207 25.78 -16.31 -24.69
C GLY A 207 26.67 -17.34 -25.39
N SER A 208 26.57 -17.46 -26.71
CA SER A 208 27.34 -18.43 -27.49
C SER A 208 28.84 -18.08 -27.56
N LEU A 209 29.16 -16.78 -27.66
CA LEU A 209 30.52 -16.24 -27.76
C LEU A 209 31.05 -15.78 -26.39
N THR A 210 30.30 -14.95 -25.66
CA THR A 210 30.80 -14.36 -24.40
C THR A 210 30.71 -15.31 -23.21
N LYS A 211 29.78 -16.27 -23.23
CA LYS A 211 29.50 -17.18 -22.10
C LYS A 211 29.44 -16.44 -20.76
N THR A 212 28.64 -15.38 -20.74
CA THR A 212 28.49 -14.49 -19.58
C THR A 212 27.81 -15.22 -18.43
N GLU A 213 28.36 -15.09 -17.23
CA GLU A 213 27.79 -15.69 -16.02
C GLU A 213 26.57 -14.88 -15.54
N VAL A 214 25.49 -15.60 -15.24
CA VAL A 214 24.24 -15.03 -14.71
C VAL A 214 23.82 -15.82 -13.48
N ALA A 215 23.63 -15.13 -12.36
CA ALA A 215 23.19 -15.73 -11.10
C ALA A 215 21.76 -15.30 -10.77
N VAL A 216 20.92 -16.27 -10.42
CA VAL A 216 19.54 -16.05 -9.95
C VAL A 216 19.50 -16.31 -8.45
N MET A 217 19.15 -15.31 -7.66
CA MET A 217 19.04 -15.39 -6.19
C MET A 217 17.60 -15.20 -5.72
N TYR A 218 17.17 -15.99 -4.75
CA TYR A 218 15.85 -15.90 -4.12
C TYR A 218 15.86 -16.53 -2.73
N ILE A 219 14.91 -16.15 -1.86
CA ILE A 219 14.77 -16.78 -0.54
C ILE A 219 13.72 -17.90 -0.61
N GLN A 220 14.17 -19.13 -0.42
CA GLN A 220 13.31 -20.31 -0.38
C GLN A 220 12.31 -20.20 0.77
N GLY A 221 11.04 -20.53 0.49
CA GLY A 221 9.91 -20.38 1.42
C GLY A 221 9.27 -18.99 1.50
N ILE A 222 9.96 -17.94 1.00
CA ILE A 222 9.37 -16.59 0.88
C ILE A 222 8.98 -16.31 -0.57
N ALA A 223 9.89 -16.58 -1.51
CA ALA A 223 9.70 -16.36 -2.92
C ALA A 223 8.66 -17.31 -3.52
N ASN A 224 7.91 -16.82 -4.51
CA ASN A 224 6.96 -17.65 -5.24
C ASN A 224 7.70 -18.57 -6.22
N GLU A 225 7.68 -19.88 -5.95
CA GLU A 225 8.37 -20.89 -6.78
C GLU A 225 7.96 -20.86 -8.25
N ASN A 226 6.71 -20.51 -8.57
CA ASN A 226 6.26 -20.41 -9.95
C ASN A 226 6.96 -19.27 -10.70
N ILE A 227 7.27 -18.17 -10.00
CA ILE A 227 8.02 -17.05 -10.58
C ILE A 227 9.47 -17.46 -10.78
N VAL A 228 10.09 -18.08 -9.78
CA VAL A 228 11.47 -18.60 -9.87
C VAL A 228 11.63 -19.54 -11.05
N LYS A 229 10.74 -20.54 -11.19
CA LYS A 229 10.75 -21.50 -12.30
C LYS A 229 10.60 -20.79 -13.65
N LYS A 230 9.67 -19.84 -13.78
CA LYS A 230 9.49 -19.06 -15.01
C LYS A 230 10.73 -18.25 -15.38
N VAL A 231 11.38 -17.60 -14.42
CA VAL A 231 12.62 -16.86 -14.65
C VAL A 231 13.72 -17.78 -15.14
N LEU A 232 13.94 -18.92 -14.46
CA LEU A 232 14.95 -19.90 -14.87
C LEU A 232 14.67 -20.49 -16.25
N THR A 233 13.41 -20.83 -16.56
CA THR A 233 13.02 -21.33 -17.88
C THR A 233 13.26 -20.28 -18.97
N LYS A 234 12.91 -19.02 -18.72
CA LYS A 234 13.15 -17.94 -19.69
C LYS A 234 14.65 -17.72 -19.92
N LEU A 235 15.45 -17.64 -18.86
CA LEU A 235 16.90 -17.44 -18.95
C LEU A 235 17.58 -18.58 -19.73
N LYS A 236 17.19 -19.83 -19.50
CA LYS A 236 17.73 -20.99 -20.23
C LYS A 236 17.34 -21.02 -21.71
N ALA A 237 16.25 -20.36 -22.09
CA ALA A 237 15.78 -20.28 -23.47
C ALA A 237 16.41 -19.11 -24.25
N ILE A 238 17.27 -18.29 -23.64
CA ILE A 238 17.93 -17.18 -24.31
C ILE A 238 19.02 -17.72 -25.23
N GLU A 239 18.84 -17.51 -26.52
CA GLU A 239 19.84 -17.77 -27.55
C GLU A 239 20.31 -16.43 -28.12
N ILE A 240 21.50 -16.00 -27.70
CA ILE A 240 22.18 -14.78 -28.16
C ILE A 240 23.68 -15.02 -28.23
N ASP A 241 24.39 -14.27 -29.06
CA ASP A 241 25.84 -14.42 -29.20
C ASP A 241 26.61 -13.86 -28.00
N ALA A 242 26.22 -12.67 -27.53
CA ALA A 242 26.92 -11.94 -26.49
C ALA A 242 25.97 -11.22 -25.54
N ILE A 243 26.31 -11.19 -24.26
CA ILE A 243 25.64 -10.34 -23.25
C ILE A 243 26.67 -9.36 -22.71
N LEU A 244 26.45 -8.07 -23.00
CA LEU A 244 27.32 -6.96 -22.56
C LEU A 244 26.72 -6.17 -21.39
N GLU A 245 25.40 -6.20 -21.22
CA GLU A 245 24.68 -5.43 -20.20
C GLU A 245 23.44 -6.20 -19.72
N SER A 246 23.01 -5.93 -18.49
CA SER A 246 21.78 -6.50 -17.93
C SER A 246 20.52 -6.13 -18.70
N GLY A 247 20.52 -5.03 -19.47
CA GLY A 247 19.42 -4.64 -20.35
C GLY A 247 19.06 -5.70 -21.41
N TYR A 248 20.01 -6.54 -21.83
CA TYR A 248 19.73 -7.59 -22.81
C TYR A 248 18.86 -8.68 -22.17
N ILE A 249 19.19 -9.06 -20.93
CA ILE A 249 18.40 -10.00 -20.14
C ILE A 249 17.00 -9.42 -19.85
N GLU A 250 16.92 -8.12 -19.56
CA GLU A 250 15.63 -7.43 -19.35
C GLU A 250 14.71 -7.60 -20.57
N GLU A 251 15.21 -7.39 -21.79
CA GLU A 251 14.43 -7.54 -23.03
C GLU A 251 13.91 -8.97 -23.24
N PHE A 252 14.74 -10.00 -23.02
CA PHE A 252 14.33 -11.39 -23.16
C PHE A 252 13.34 -11.86 -22.07
N ILE A 253 13.44 -11.31 -20.85
CA ILE A 253 12.51 -11.63 -19.77
C ILE A 253 11.17 -10.93 -19.98
N GLN A 254 11.18 -9.71 -20.51
CA GLN A 254 9.98 -8.94 -20.78
C GLN A 254 9.07 -9.67 -21.79
N HIS A 255 7.76 -9.60 -21.56
CA HIS A 255 6.80 -10.18 -22.50
C HIS A 255 6.75 -9.34 -23.78
N LYS A 256 6.60 -10.00 -24.95
CA LYS A 256 6.43 -9.36 -26.28
C LYS A 256 5.22 -8.40 -26.40
N THR A 257 4.43 -8.22 -25.34
CA THR A 257 3.37 -7.22 -25.31
C THR A 257 3.97 -5.83 -25.26
N PHE A 258 3.58 -4.97 -26.20
CA PHE A 258 4.00 -3.58 -26.28
C PHE A 258 3.54 -2.81 -25.03
N THR A 259 4.41 -2.72 -24.03
CA THR A 259 4.20 -1.89 -22.83
C THR A 259 5.36 -0.93 -22.68
N PRO A 260 5.09 0.38 -22.51
CA PRO A 260 6.13 1.36 -22.21
C PRO A 260 6.60 1.25 -20.75
N PHE A 261 5.84 0.57 -19.88
CA PHE A 261 6.21 0.42 -18.48
C PHE A 261 7.29 -0.65 -18.29
N PRO A 262 8.34 -0.37 -17.51
CA PRO A 262 9.35 -1.35 -17.17
C PRO A 262 8.73 -2.50 -16.35
N THR A 263 9.07 -3.73 -16.71
CA THR A 263 8.57 -4.95 -16.04
C THR A 263 9.59 -5.58 -15.10
N LEU A 264 10.84 -5.14 -15.22
CA LEU A 264 11.93 -5.42 -14.30
C LEU A 264 12.37 -4.12 -13.63
N TYR A 265 12.99 -4.25 -12.46
CA TYR A 265 13.54 -3.12 -11.74
C TYR A 265 15.04 -3.29 -11.60
N SER A 266 15.81 -2.42 -12.26
CA SER A 266 17.26 -2.36 -12.17
C SER A 266 17.70 -1.44 -11.04
N THR A 267 18.69 -1.87 -10.28
CA THR A 267 19.28 -1.06 -9.21
C THR A 267 20.76 -1.37 -9.06
N GLU A 268 21.54 -0.32 -8.80
CA GLU A 268 22.96 -0.43 -8.44
C GLU A 268 23.16 -0.64 -6.94
N ARG A 269 22.10 -0.76 -6.14
CA ARG A 269 22.17 -0.75 -4.68
C ARG A 269 21.91 -2.13 -4.05
N PRO A 270 22.84 -2.68 -3.26
CA PRO A 270 22.68 -3.99 -2.61
C PRO A 270 21.61 -4.04 -1.53
N ASP A 271 21.37 -2.93 -0.83
CA ASP A 271 20.33 -2.84 0.21
C ASP A 271 18.91 -2.95 -0.36
N VAL A 272 18.67 -2.37 -1.55
CA VAL A 272 17.40 -2.49 -2.27
C VAL A 272 17.13 -3.93 -2.68
N ILE A 273 18.14 -4.62 -3.23
CA ILE A 273 18.02 -6.04 -3.58
C ILE A 273 17.76 -6.88 -2.33
N ALA A 274 18.44 -6.59 -1.21
CA ALA A 274 18.20 -7.31 0.03
C ALA A 274 16.73 -7.13 0.51
N GLY A 275 16.21 -5.90 0.48
CA GLY A 275 14.79 -5.63 0.79
C GLY A 275 13.85 -6.38 -0.15
N ASN A 276 14.10 -6.34 -1.45
CA ASN A 276 13.28 -7.03 -2.46
C ASN A 276 13.27 -8.56 -2.28
N LEU A 277 14.42 -9.16 -1.96
CA LEU A 277 14.53 -10.58 -1.66
C LEU A 277 13.72 -10.96 -0.41
N LEU A 278 13.78 -10.12 0.64
CA LEU A 278 12.98 -10.30 1.87
C LEU A 278 11.47 -10.16 1.63
N GLU A 279 11.06 -9.38 0.62
CA GLU A 279 9.67 -9.30 0.15
C GLU A 279 9.24 -10.50 -0.72
N GLY A 280 10.13 -11.47 -0.97
CA GLY A 280 9.84 -12.66 -1.77
C GLY A 280 10.00 -12.47 -3.28
N ARG A 281 10.76 -11.47 -3.70
CA ARG A 281 11.13 -11.27 -5.12
C ARG A 281 12.39 -12.06 -5.46
N VAL A 282 12.68 -12.15 -6.75
CA VAL A 282 13.85 -12.83 -7.32
C VAL A 282 14.81 -11.76 -7.84
N ALA A 283 16.11 -11.93 -7.56
CA ALA A 283 17.17 -11.08 -8.07
C ALA A 283 17.96 -11.82 -9.16
N ILE A 284 18.34 -11.12 -10.22
CA ILE A 284 19.13 -11.62 -11.34
C ILE A 284 20.36 -10.74 -11.46
N LEU A 285 21.53 -11.34 -11.23
CA LEU A 285 22.82 -10.72 -11.33
C LEU A 285 23.44 -11.16 -12.65
N VAL A 286 23.98 -10.21 -13.41
CA VAL A 286 24.68 -10.45 -14.67
C VAL A 286 26.12 -10.01 -14.46
N ASP A 287 27.08 -10.83 -14.86
CA ASP A 287 28.49 -10.46 -14.78
C ASP A 287 28.84 -9.31 -15.74
N ASN A 288 29.83 -8.50 -15.38
CA ASN A 288 30.28 -7.30 -16.10
C ASN A 288 29.33 -6.09 -16.06
N THR A 289 28.37 -6.05 -15.14
CA THR A 289 27.49 -4.87 -14.95
C THR A 289 27.22 -4.56 -13.47
N PRO A 290 27.24 -3.27 -13.06
CA PRO A 290 26.95 -2.87 -11.69
C PRO A 290 25.44 -2.77 -11.40
N TYR A 291 24.57 -3.36 -12.23
CA TYR A 291 23.13 -3.35 -12.03
C TYR A 291 22.58 -4.75 -11.85
N VAL A 292 21.74 -4.90 -10.81
CA VAL A 292 21.02 -6.14 -10.52
C VAL A 292 19.54 -5.95 -10.82
N LEU A 293 18.94 -6.92 -11.51
CA LEU A 293 17.53 -6.89 -11.90
C LEU A 293 16.67 -7.58 -10.84
N THR A 294 15.54 -6.98 -10.49
CA THR A 294 14.52 -7.57 -9.59
C THR A 294 13.26 -7.95 -10.36
N VAL A 295 12.74 -9.16 -10.09
CA VAL A 295 11.52 -9.70 -10.69
C VAL A 295 10.59 -10.31 -9.60
N PRO A 296 9.27 -10.05 -9.61
CA PRO A 296 8.56 -9.13 -10.48
C PRO A 296 8.71 -7.67 -10.03
N ALA A 297 8.79 -6.75 -10.99
CA ALA A 297 8.61 -5.34 -10.68
C ALA A 297 7.12 -4.99 -10.60
N THR A 298 6.75 -4.28 -9.55
CA THR A 298 5.38 -3.79 -9.32
C THR A 298 5.37 -2.28 -9.45
N PHE A 299 4.28 -1.68 -9.94
CA PHE A 299 4.20 -0.22 -10.12
C PHE A 299 4.65 0.61 -8.90
N PRO A 300 4.24 0.30 -7.64
CA PRO A 300 4.71 1.04 -6.46
C PRO A 300 6.22 0.97 -6.20
N LEU A 301 6.91 -0.07 -6.67
CA LEU A 301 8.34 -0.25 -6.47
C LEU A 301 9.15 0.89 -7.10
N PHE A 302 8.68 1.39 -8.25
CA PHE A 302 9.35 2.46 -8.98
C PHE A 302 9.23 3.84 -8.31
N PHE A 303 8.32 3.99 -7.34
CA PHE A 303 8.11 5.22 -6.57
C PHE A 303 8.67 5.13 -5.16
N GLN A 304 9.29 4.00 -4.82
CA GLN A 304 9.89 3.78 -3.52
C GLN A 304 11.38 4.11 -3.56
N SER A 305 11.81 4.99 -2.66
CA SER A 305 13.22 5.23 -2.40
C SER A 305 13.66 4.37 -1.22
N VAL A 306 14.94 4.03 -1.16
CA VAL A 306 15.52 3.30 -0.01
C VAL A 306 15.40 4.10 1.27
N GLU A 307 15.47 5.43 1.16
CA GLU A 307 15.29 6.35 2.27
C GLU A 307 13.93 6.17 2.97
N ASP A 308 12.91 5.69 2.25
CA ASP A 308 11.58 5.45 2.82
C ASP A 308 11.64 4.42 3.95
N TYR A 309 12.59 3.47 3.90
CA TYR A 309 12.80 2.46 4.95
C TYR A 309 13.63 2.98 6.13
N TYR A 310 14.42 4.04 5.92
CA TYR A 310 15.30 4.61 6.95
C TYR A 310 14.70 5.82 7.66
N GLN A 311 13.64 6.40 7.12
CA GLN A 311 12.90 7.50 7.71
C GLN A 311 11.69 7.01 8.51
N ARG A 312 11.10 7.92 9.27
CA ARG A 312 9.85 7.64 9.98
C ARG A 312 8.72 7.46 8.97
N PHE A 313 7.83 6.51 9.26
CA PHE A 313 6.72 6.11 8.39
C PHE A 313 5.85 7.28 7.91
N ASP A 314 5.58 8.26 8.78
CA ASP A 314 4.78 9.45 8.45
C ASP A 314 5.43 10.33 7.37
N ILE A 315 6.75 10.52 7.43
CA ILE A 315 7.52 11.26 6.43
C ILE A 315 7.59 10.44 5.13
N SER A 316 7.91 9.14 5.22
CA SER A 316 8.00 8.25 4.06
C SER A 316 6.68 8.19 3.28
N LEU A 317 5.54 8.16 3.98
CA LEU A 317 4.22 8.19 3.35
C LEU A 317 3.97 9.51 2.61
N LEU A 318 4.27 10.65 3.24
CA LEU A 318 4.12 11.97 2.63
C LEU A 318 4.99 12.09 1.36
N LEU A 319 6.27 11.71 1.43
CA LEU A 319 7.17 11.74 0.28
C LEU A 319 6.69 10.82 -0.84
N ARG A 320 6.16 9.65 -0.50
CA ARG A 320 5.59 8.72 -1.48
C ARG A 320 4.35 9.31 -2.18
N LEU A 321 3.46 9.98 -1.45
CA LEU A 321 2.32 10.69 -2.03
C LEU A 321 2.77 11.84 -2.94
N ILE A 322 3.80 12.58 -2.56
CA ILE A 322 4.40 13.63 -3.40
C ILE A 322 4.95 13.04 -4.69
N ARG A 323 5.63 11.89 -4.66
CA ARG A 323 6.14 11.22 -5.87
C ARG A 323 5.00 10.77 -6.80
N TYR A 324 3.93 10.20 -6.24
CA TYR A 324 2.75 9.84 -7.05
C TYR A 324 2.08 11.06 -7.68
N ALA A 325 1.93 12.15 -6.92
CA ALA A 325 1.38 13.41 -7.44
C ALA A 325 2.29 14.01 -8.52
N ALA A 326 3.61 14.02 -8.30
CA ALA A 326 4.59 14.52 -9.26
C ALA A 326 4.59 13.69 -10.56
N PHE A 327 4.42 12.37 -10.47
CA PHE A 327 4.25 11.52 -11.65
C PHE A 327 2.99 11.86 -12.45
N LEU A 328 1.86 12.10 -11.78
CA LEU A 328 0.63 12.52 -12.47
C LEU A 328 0.77 13.90 -13.12
N VAL A 329 1.42 14.85 -12.44
CA VAL A 329 1.72 16.18 -12.98
C VAL A 329 2.64 16.07 -14.18
N SER A 330 3.74 15.31 -14.08
CA SER A 330 4.70 15.16 -15.18
C SER A 330 4.11 14.46 -16.40
N LEU A 331 3.06 13.65 -16.24
CA LEU A 331 2.40 12.93 -17.32
C LEU A 331 1.23 13.71 -17.95
N LEU A 332 0.38 14.34 -17.12
CA LEU A 332 -0.92 14.88 -17.57
C LEU A 332 -0.91 16.38 -17.83
N THR A 333 -0.07 17.17 -17.16
CA THR A 333 -0.19 18.64 -17.17
C THR A 333 -0.10 19.26 -18.57
N PRO A 334 0.82 18.87 -19.50
CA PRO A 334 0.87 19.45 -20.84
C PRO A 334 -0.39 19.15 -21.66
N SER A 335 -0.86 17.91 -21.58
CA SER A 335 -2.03 17.43 -22.30
C SER A 335 -3.31 18.11 -21.79
N VAL A 336 -3.46 18.22 -20.46
CA VAL A 336 -4.58 18.94 -19.83
C VAL A 336 -4.55 20.42 -20.18
N TYR A 337 -3.37 21.05 -20.20
CA TYR A 337 -3.21 22.44 -20.61
C TYR A 337 -3.69 22.68 -22.04
N ILE A 338 -3.29 21.84 -22.99
CA ILE A 338 -3.76 21.89 -24.39
C ILE A 338 -5.28 21.72 -24.46
N ALA A 339 -5.82 20.72 -23.75
CA ALA A 339 -7.24 20.40 -23.78
C ALA A 339 -8.13 21.53 -23.23
N LEU A 340 -7.70 22.17 -22.14
CA LEU A 340 -8.43 23.28 -21.51
C LEU A 340 -8.36 24.56 -22.34
N THR A 341 -7.18 24.88 -22.89
CA THR A 341 -7.00 26.13 -23.66
C THR A 341 -7.56 26.06 -25.08
N THR A 342 -7.68 24.85 -25.66
CA THR A 342 -8.13 24.67 -27.04
C THR A 342 -9.59 24.22 -27.16
N PHE A 343 -10.05 23.31 -26.30
CA PHE A 343 -11.38 22.70 -26.43
C PHE A 343 -12.35 23.09 -25.31
N HIS A 344 -11.87 23.26 -24.07
CA HIS A 344 -12.72 23.43 -22.88
C HIS A 344 -12.40 24.72 -22.11
N GLN A 345 -12.40 25.85 -22.82
CA GLN A 345 -12.03 27.15 -22.25
C GLN A 345 -12.98 27.58 -21.12
N GLU A 346 -14.22 27.12 -21.14
CA GLU A 346 -15.25 27.40 -20.11
C GLU A 346 -14.89 26.85 -18.72
N MET A 347 -14.01 25.85 -18.65
CA MET A 347 -13.54 25.29 -17.37
C MET A 347 -12.45 26.15 -16.71
N VAL A 348 -11.87 27.11 -17.44
CA VAL A 348 -10.81 28.00 -16.94
C VAL A 348 -11.46 29.27 -16.38
N PRO A 349 -11.09 29.73 -15.16
CA PRO A 349 -11.58 30.99 -14.63
C PRO A 349 -11.35 32.14 -15.62
N THR A 350 -12.37 32.95 -15.88
CA THR A 350 -12.37 33.95 -16.96
C THR A 350 -11.18 34.93 -16.85
N ASN A 351 -10.81 35.35 -15.65
CA ASN A 351 -9.66 36.23 -15.42
C ASN A 351 -8.33 35.59 -15.87
N LEU A 352 -8.16 34.28 -15.64
CA LEU A 352 -6.97 33.55 -16.06
C LEU A 352 -6.95 33.36 -17.57
N LEU A 353 -8.11 33.06 -18.17
CA LEU A 353 -8.23 32.91 -19.62
C LEU A 353 -7.93 34.22 -20.36
N ILE A 354 -8.42 35.37 -19.88
CA ILE A 354 -8.12 36.70 -20.44
C ILE A 354 -6.63 36.98 -20.39
N ASN A 355 -5.96 36.70 -19.26
CA ASN A 355 -4.52 36.87 -19.14
C ASN A 355 -3.73 35.98 -20.11
N ILE A 356 -4.13 34.71 -20.26
CA ILE A 356 -3.49 33.79 -21.21
C ILE A 356 -3.73 34.25 -22.65
N ALA A 357 -4.92 34.74 -22.98
CA ALA A 357 -5.25 35.27 -24.29
C ALA A 357 -4.46 36.54 -24.63
N ALA A 358 -4.30 37.46 -23.66
CA ALA A 358 -3.48 38.66 -23.82
C ALA A 358 -2.00 38.30 -24.03
N GLN A 359 -1.48 37.29 -23.33
CA GLN A 359 -0.11 36.80 -23.52
C GLN A 359 0.12 36.12 -24.87
N ARG A 360 -0.94 35.72 -25.58
CA ARG A 360 -0.86 35.16 -26.93
C ARG A 360 -0.83 36.22 -28.02
N GLU A 361 -1.06 37.49 -27.69
CA GLU A 361 -0.98 38.58 -28.65
C GLU A 361 0.46 38.72 -29.17
N GLY A 362 0.69 38.28 -30.41
CA GLY A 362 2.01 38.28 -31.05
C GLY A 362 2.69 36.91 -31.16
N VAL A 363 2.10 35.82 -30.62
CA VAL A 363 2.64 34.47 -30.76
C VAL A 363 2.09 33.80 -32.04
N PRO A 364 2.95 33.40 -33.00
CA PRO A 364 2.51 32.92 -34.31
C PRO A 364 2.04 31.45 -34.32
N PHE A 365 2.25 30.70 -33.22
CA PHE A 365 2.01 29.27 -33.15
C PHE A 365 0.75 28.88 -32.35
N PRO A 366 0.06 27.79 -32.72
CA PRO A 366 -0.98 27.21 -31.88
C PRO A 366 -0.37 26.55 -30.63
N VAL A 367 -1.16 26.44 -29.55
CA VAL A 367 -0.69 25.95 -28.23
C VAL A 367 -0.02 24.59 -28.33
N VAL A 368 -0.59 23.71 -29.15
CA VAL A 368 -0.05 22.36 -29.38
C VAL A 368 1.38 22.41 -29.92
N VAL A 369 1.66 23.30 -30.87
CA VAL A 369 3.01 23.45 -31.46
C VAL A 369 3.97 24.10 -30.47
N GLU A 370 3.52 25.11 -29.71
CA GLU A 370 4.33 25.70 -28.63
C GLU A 370 4.78 24.63 -27.60
N VAL A 371 3.84 23.82 -27.12
CA VAL A 371 4.11 22.76 -26.12
C VAL A 371 5.03 21.69 -26.70
N LEU A 372 4.77 21.20 -27.92
CA LEU A 372 5.62 20.19 -28.56
C LEU A 372 7.05 20.68 -28.78
N LEU A 373 7.21 21.91 -29.25
CA LEU A 373 8.52 22.51 -29.47
C LEU A 373 9.28 22.68 -28.14
N MET A 374 8.61 23.18 -27.11
CA MET A 374 9.24 23.34 -25.79
C MET A 374 9.57 22.00 -25.13
N GLU A 375 8.68 21.01 -25.17
CA GLU A 375 8.97 19.66 -24.65
C GLU A 375 10.16 19.03 -25.40
N LEU A 376 10.23 19.17 -26.73
CA LEU A 376 11.37 18.70 -27.52
C LEU A 376 12.69 19.39 -27.12
N VAL A 377 12.66 20.72 -26.97
CA VAL A 377 13.83 21.50 -26.54
C VAL A 377 14.29 21.05 -25.14
N PHE A 378 13.36 20.84 -24.21
CA PHE A 378 13.68 20.35 -22.86
C PHE A 378 14.27 18.94 -22.87
N GLU A 379 13.79 18.04 -23.73
CA GLU A 379 14.41 16.71 -23.88
C GLU A 379 15.82 16.81 -24.47
N VAL A 380 16.07 17.69 -25.45
CA VAL A 380 17.41 17.93 -25.99
C VAL A 380 18.36 18.48 -24.92
N ILE A 381 17.92 19.47 -24.12
CA ILE A 381 18.71 20.02 -23.00
C ILE A 381 19.03 18.92 -22.00
N ARG A 382 18.07 18.04 -21.69
CA ARG A 382 18.25 16.98 -20.72
C ARG A 382 19.21 15.90 -21.21
N GLU A 383 19.08 15.48 -22.46
CA GLU A 383 20.00 14.52 -23.08
C GLU A 383 21.43 15.08 -23.15
N ALA A 384 21.57 16.37 -23.49
CA ALA A 384 22.85 17.08 -23.43
C ALA A 384 23.40 17.15 -22.01
N GLY A 385 22.53 17.41 -21.01
CA GLY A 385 22.91 17.51 -19.59
C GLY A 385 23.42 16.21 -19.00
N VAL A 386 22.81 15.06 -19.36
CA VAL A 386 23.24 13.73 -18.90
C VAL A 386 24.58 13.31 -19.50
N ARG A 387 24.89 13.76 -20.73
CA ARG A 387 26.15 13.47 -21.42
C ARG A 387 27.26 14.48 -21.14
N ALA A 388 26.92 15.67 -20.64
CA ALA A 388 27.90 16.68 -20.27
C ALA A 388 28.71 16.22 -19.03
N PRO A 389 30.02 16.50 -18.97
CA PRO A 389 30.81 16.28 -17.76
C PRO A 389 30.13 16.92 -16.54
N LYS A 390 30.23 16.30 -15.35
CA LYS A 390 29.54 16.79 -14.14
C LYS A 390 29.73 18.30 -13.90
N ALA A 391 30.94 18.82 -14.14
CA ALA A 391 31.27 20.24 -14.00
C ALA A 391 30.51 21.18 -14.97
N LEU A 392 30.09 20.67 -16.14
CA LEU A 392 29.38 21.42 -17.18
C LEU A 392 27.88 21.09 -17.25
N SER A 393 27.43 19.98 -16.66
CA SER A 393 26.02 19.54 -16.66
C SER A 393 25.06 20.59 -16.07
N THR A 394 25.48 21.27 -15.00
CA THR A 394 24.74 22.37 -14.39
C THR A 394 24.68 23.59 -15.30
N ALA A 395 25.78 23.91 -15.99
CA ALA A 395 25.84 25.01 -16.94
C ALA A 395 24.91 24.77 -18.15
N VAL A 396 24.91 23.57 -18.73
CA VAL A 396 23.99 23.18 -19.83
C VAL A 396 22.54 23.33 -19.39
N THR A 397 22.22 22.91 -18.16
CA THR A 397 20.86 23.03 -17.61
C THR A 397 20.46 24.49 -17.37
N ILE A 398 21.34 25.32 -16.80
CA ILE A 398 21.08 26.74 -16.54
C ILE A 398 20.91 27.53 -17.85
N VAL A 399 21.83 27.33 -18.80
CA VAL A 399 21.78 27.97 -20.12
C VAL A 399 20.53 27.50 -20.86
N GLY A 400 20.23 26.20 -20.86
CA GLY A 400 19.04 25.66 -21.50
C GLY A 400 17.74 26.22 -20.90
N ALA A 401 17.61 26.23 -19.57
CA ALA A 401 16.38 26.67 -18.91
C ALA A 401 16.16 28.19 -19.01
N ILE A 402 17.20 28.99 -18.77
CA ILE A 402 17.07 30.46 -18.72
C ILE A 402 17.18 31.06 -20.11
N VAL A 403 18.22 30.71 -20.87
CA VAL A 403 18.49 31.38 -22.15
C VAL A 403 17.44 30.96 -23.18
N LEU A 404 17.15 29.67 -23.34
CA LEU A 404 16.14 29.26 -24.32
C LEU A 404 14.72 29.63 -23.86
N GLY A 405 14.41 29.48 -22.57
CA GLY A 405 13.10 29.86 -22.02
C GLY A 405 12.80 31.35 -22.16
N GLU A 406 13.69 32.21 -21.64
CA GLU A 406 13.50 33.67 -21.69
C GLU A 406 13.59 34.20 -23.13
N THR A 407 14.51 33.68 -23.94
CA THR A 407 14.63 34.11 -25.34
C THR A 407 13.40 33.71 -26.14
N ALA A 408 12.83 32.52 -25.92
CA ALA A 408 11.62 32.08 -26.60
C ALA A 408 10.39 32.92 -26.21
N ILE A 409 10.32 33.39 -24.95
CA ILE A 409 9.28 34.31 -24.50
C ILE A 409 9.48 35.70 -25.15
N ARG A 410 10.70 36.26 -25.09
CA ARG A 410 11.00 37.59 -25.63
C ARG A 410 10.88 37.68 -27.15
N SER A 411 11.18 36.60 -27.86
CA SER A 411 11.01 36.52 -29.31
C SER A 411 9.55 36.37 -29.72
N GLY A 412 8.63 36.22 -28.77
CA GLY A 412 7.22 35.94 -29.04
C GLY A 412 6.99 34.57 -29.66
N MET A 413 7.94 33.63 -29.58
CA MET A 413 7.77 32.29 -30.14
C MET A 413 6.88 31.41 -29.26
N VAL A 414 6.89 31.62 -27.94
CA VAL A 414 6.08 30.86 -26.99
C VAL A 414 5.52 31.76 -25.90
N THR A 415 4.37 31.38 -25.36
CA THR A 415 3.74 32.08 -24.25
C THR A 415 4.44 31.78 -22.90
N PRO A 416 4.50 32.75 -21.97
CA PRO A 416 4.98 32.50 -20.60
C PRO A 416 4.25 31.35 -19.91
N ALA A 417 2.93 31.23 -20.12
CA ALA A 417 2.12 30.15 -19.58
C ALA A 417 2.60 28.75 -20.03
N THR A 418 2.95 28.58 -21.32
CA THR A 418 3.48 27.32 -21.85
C THR A 418 4.82 26.97 -21.22
N VAL A 419 5.72 27.95 -21.05
CA VAL A 419 7.02 27.73 -20.40
C VAL A 419 6.86 27.26 -18.95
N ILE A 420 5.92 27.85 -18.19
CA ILE A 420 5.63 27.43 -16.81
C ILE A 420 5.13 25.99 -16.77
N VAL A 421 4.23 25.62 -17.68
CA VAL A 421 3.67 24.25 -17.78
C VAL A 421 4.79 23.23 -18.03
N VAL A 422 5.63 23.47 -19.04
CA VAL A 422 6.73 22.55 -19.42
C VAL A 422 7.84 22.51 -18.35
N ALA A 423 8.15 23.65 -17.71
CA ALA A 423 9.11 23.67 -16.61
C ALA A 423 8.60 22.87 -15.40
N THR A 424 7.32 23.01 -15.06
CA THR A 424 6.69 22.27 -13.95
C THR A 424 6.72 20.76 -14.22
N THR A 425 6.46 20.33 -15.46
CA THR A 425 6.46 18.90 -15.83
C THR A 425 7.86 18.33 -15.83
N ALA A 426 8.85 19.08 -16.29
CA ALA A 426 10.27 18.71 -16.23
C ALA A 426 10.74 18.53 -14.77
N ILE A 427 10.42 19.48 -13.88
CA ILE A 427 10.74 19.41 -12.45
C ILE A 427 10.05 18.22 -11.79
N ALA A 428 8.75 18.03 -12.04
CA ALA A 428 7.99 16.93 -11.48
C ALA A 428 8.56 15.56 -11.92
N ASN A 429 9.11 15.46 -13.14
CA ASN A 429 9.75 14.22 -13.60
C ASN A 429 11.07 13.89 -12.88
N PHE A 430 11.80 14.88 -12.33
CA PHE A 430 13.02 14.64 -11.54
C PHE A 430 12.73 14.06 -10.14
N VAL A 431 11.48 14.14 -9.68
CA VAL A 431 11.06 13.56 -8.39
C VAL A 431 10.98 12.03 -8.45
N ASN A 432 10.88 11.45 -9.65
CA ASN A 432 10.83 10.00 -9.86
C ASN A 432 12.18 9.35 -9.52
N PRO A 433 12.26 8.42 -8.54
CA PRO A 433 13.53 7.83 -8.12
C PRO A 433 14.05 6.78 -9.11
N SER A 434 13.19 6.23 -9.97
CA SER A 434 13.59 5.29 -11.02
C SER A 434 13.69 6.00 -12.38
N PHE A 435 14.89 5.92 -12.98
CA PHE A 435 15.15 6.48 -14.30
C PHE A 435 14.30 5.83 -15.41
N ASN A 436 14.13 4.50 -15.39
CA ASN A 436 13.33 3.78 -16.39
C ASN A 436 11.85 4.20 -16.34
N MET A 437 11.28 4.38 -15.15
CA MET A 437 9.91 4.88 -15.00
C MET A 437 9.76 6.32 -15.51
N ALA A 438 10.78 7.16 -15.28
CA ALA A 438 10.80 8.54 -15.81
C ALA A 438 10.91 8.60 -17.34
N ILE A 439 11.55 7.62 -18.00
CA ILE A 439 11.53 7.49 -19.47
C ILE A 439 10.13 7.07 -19.95
N ALA A 440 9.52 6.07 -19.31
CA ALA A 440 8.18 5.60 -19.67
C ALA A 440 7.14 6.74 -19.62
N ALA A 441 7.19 7.55 -18.55
CA ALA A 441 6.33 8.72 -18.40
C ALA A 441 6.52 9.74 -19.53
N ARG A 442 7.76 9.96 -19.97
CA ARG A 442 8.10 10.89 -21.07
C ARG A 442 7.51 10.42 -22.41
N LEU A 443 7.70 9.15 -22.76
CA LEU A 443 7.16 8.60 -24.00
C LEU A 443 5.63 8.69 -24.04
N LEU A 444 4.98 8.36 -22.93
CA LEU A 444 3.53 8.43 -22.78
C LEU A 444 3.00 9.87 -22.84
N ARG A 445 3.75 10.84 -22.32
CA ARG A 445 3.38 12.27 -22.37
C ARG A 445 3.21 12.76 -23.79
N PHE A 446 4.14 12.45 -24.70
CA PHE A 446 4.02 12.85 -26.11
C PHE A 446 2.77 12.27 -26.77
N ALA A 447 2.45 10.99 -26.50
CA ALA A 447 1.22 10.37 -26.98
C ALA A 447 -0.04 11.08 -26.42
N LEU A 448 -0.05 11.43 -25.14
CA LEU A 448 -1.14 12.16 -24.50
C LEU A 448 -1.31 13.57 -25.07
N ILE A 449 -0.22 14.28 -25.36
CA ILE A 449 -0.23 15.61 -25.99
C ILE A 449 -0.93 15.54 -27.36
N LEU A 450 -0.57 14.55 -28.18
CA LEU A 450 -1.18 14.36 -29.50
C LEU A 450 -2.67 14.02 -29.40
N LEU A 451 -3.06 13.15 -28.47
CA LEU A 451 -4.47 12.80 -28.25
C LEU A 451 -5.27 13.98 -27.71
N ALA A 452 -4.70 14.79 -26.82
CA ALA A 452 -5.32 16.01 -26.34
C ALA A 452 -5.46 17.08 -27.43
N ALA A 453 -4.50 17.15 -28.36
CA ALA A 453 -4.55 18.07 -29.49
C ALA A 453 -5.69 17.75 -30.47
N VAL A 454 -6.04 16.47 -30.64
CA VAL A 454 -7.10 16.04 -31.56
C VAL A 454 -8.47 15.97 -30.88
N PHE A 455 -8.53 15.44 -29.65
CA PHE A 455 -9.78 15.10 -28.98
C PHE A 455 -10.02 15.84 -27.65
N GLY A 456 -9.14 16.77 -27.26
CA GLY A 456 -9.24 17.49 -25.99
C GLY A 456 -9.22 16.55 -24.77
N LEU A 457 -10.02 16.87 -23.75
CA LEU A 457 -10.09 16.08 -22.50
C LEU A 457 -10.54 14.63 -22.76
N PHE A 458 -11.41 14.41 -23.75
CA PHE A 458 -11.87 13.07 -24.12
C PHE A 458 -10.72 12.18 -24.59
N GLY A 459 -9.78 12.72 -25.37
CA GLY A 459 -8.57 12.00 -25.81
C GLY A 459 -7.69 11.56 -24.64
N ILE A 460 -7.55 12.43 -23.62
CA ILE A 460 -6.79 12.12 -22.41
C ILE A 460 -7.47 10.98 -21.63
N VAL A 461 -8.80 11.04 -21.46
CA VAL A 461 -9.56 9.99 -20.78
C VAL A 461 -9.45 8.66 -21.51
N LEU A 462 -9.57 8.65 -22.85
CA LEU A 462 -9.37 7.44 -23.65
C LEU A 462 -7.96 6.86 -23.48
N ALA A 463 -6.93 7.70 -23.52
CA ALA A 463 -5.56 7.27 -23.30
C ALA A 463 -5.35 6.66 -21.91
N LEU A 464 -5.95 7.27 -20.88
CA LEU A 464 -5.93 6.73 -19.52
C LEU A 464 -6.65 5.38 -19.44
N ILE A 465 -7.79 5.22 -20.11
CA ILE A 465 -8.53 3.95 -20.17
C ILE A 465 -7.69 2.86 -20.85
N VAL A 466 -6.84 3.18 -21.82
CA VAL A 466 -5.92 2.20 -22.44
C VAL A 466 -4.71 1.91 -21.56
N LEU A 467 -4.23 2.91 -20.81
CA LEU A 467 -3.05 2.82 -19.97
C LEU A 467 -3.30 2.04 -18.66
N ILE A 468 -4.48 2.21 -18.04
CA ILE A 468 -4.85 1.57 -16.78
C ILE A 468 -4.86 0.02 -16.87
N PRO A 469 -5.42 -0.63 -17.91
CA PRO A 469 -5.36 -2.08 -18.10
C PRO A 469 -3.94 -2.64 -18.28
N GLY A 470 -2.98 -1.81 -18.69
CA GLY A 470 -1.55 -2.17 -18.71
C GLY A 470 -1.00 -2.44 -17.30
N ILE A 471 -1.70 -1.98 -16.26
CA ILE A 471 -1.38 -2.23 -14.85
C ILE A 471 -2.15 -3.46 -14.40
N LYS A 472 -1.50 -4.63 -14.48
CA LYS A 472 -2.04 -5.87 -13.93
C LYS A 472 -1.96 -5.84 -12.40
N LEU A 473 -3.10 -5.95 -11.73
CA LEU A 473 -3.15 -6.23 -10.30
C LEU A 473 -2.71 -7.67 -10.07
N SER A 474 -1.45 -7.85 -9.69
CA SER A 474 -0.90 -9.14 -9.29
C SER A 474 -0.89 -9.21 -7.76
N GLY A 475 -1.92 -9.83 -7.18
CA GLY A 475 -1.99 -10.15 -5.76
C GLY A 475 -2.37 -11.61 -5.59
N ASP A 476 -1.65 -12.31 -4.72
CA ASP A 476 -2.03 -13.66 -4.30
C ASP A 476 -3.31 -13.54 -3.45
N THR A 477 -4.46 -13.86 -4.04
CA THR A 477 -5.77 -13.80 -3.37
C THR A 477 -5.82 -14.70 -2.14
N THR A 478 -4.92 -15.69 -2.07
CA THR A 478 -4.77 -16.66 -0.98
C THR A 478 -3.90 -16.15 0.16
N ARG A 479 -3.00 -15.17 -0.07
CA ARG A 479 -2.08 -14.60 0.95
C ARG A 479 -2.57 -13.27 1.50
N SER A 480 -3.89 -13.05 1.48
CA SER A 480 -4.57 -11.92 2.11
C SER A 480 -4.56 -12.04 3.64
N GLN A 481 -3.36 -11.95 4.23
CA GLN A 481 -3.20 -11.53 5.61
C GLN A 481 -3.88 -10.17 5.83
N ILE A 482 -4.09 -9.36 4.80
CA ILE A 482 -4.83 -8.10 4.90
C ILE A 482 -6.30 -8.35 5.27
N GLN A 483 -7.01 -9.36 4.74
CA GLN A 483 -8.37 -9.65 5.21
C GLN A 483 -8.39 -10.15 6.66
N ASP A 484 -7.44 -11.01 7.05
CA ASP A 484 -7.37 -11.55 8.41
C ASP A 484 -6.86 -10.52 9.44
N ILE A 485 -5.97 -9.63 9.02
CA ILE A 485 -5.49 -8.49 9.81
C ILE A 485 -6.61 -7.46 9.88
N LEU A 486 -7.27 -7.08 8.79
CA LEU A 486 -8.43 -6.17 8.82
C LEU A 486 -9.57 -6.73 9.68
N LYS A 487 -9.86 -8.04 9.60
CA LYS A 487 -10.82 -8.72 10.49
C LYS A 487 -10.40 -8.69 11.97
N LYS A 488 -9.09 -8.66 12.26
CA LYS A 488 -8.54 -8.62 13.63
C LYS A 488 -8.23 -7.21 14.13
N SER A 489 -8.08 -6.21 13.25
CA SER A 489 -7.66 -4.84 13.57
C SER A 489 -8.77 -3.80 13.39
N SER A 490 -9.89 -4.14 12.75
CA SER A 490 -11.11 -3.35 12.84
C SER A 490 -11.72 -3.54 14.24
N LEU A 491 -11.31 -2.73 15.20
CA LEU A 491 -12.21 -2.40 16.31
C LEU A 491 -13.49 -1.84 15.67
N PRO A 492 -14.69 -2.38 15.96
CA PRO A 492 -15.90 -2.00 15.27
C PRO A 492 -16.40 -0.68 15.85
N TYR A 493 -15.71 0.42 15.56
CA TYR A 493 -16.31 1.73 15.71
C TYR A 493 -17.07 2.01 14.42
N GLN A 494 -18.35 1.60 14.39
CA GLN A 494 -19.30 2.15 13.45
C GLN A 494 -19.51 3.63 13.82
N LEU A 495 -19.10 4.53 12.92
CA LEU A 495 -19.51 5.93 13.00
C LEU A 495 -21.01 5.98 12.76
N SER A 496 -21.79 5.99 13.84
CA SER A 496 -23.24 6.15 13.80
C SER A 496 -23.57 7.62 14.03
N ILE A 497 -24.15 8.29 13.05
CA ILE A 497 -24.73 9.63 13.25
C ILE A 497 -26.04 9.43 14.02
N ASN A 498 -25.96 9.41 15.35
CA ASN A 498 -27.10 9.16 16.23
C ASN A 498 -27.57 10.46 16.88
N GLY A 499 -28.48 11.17 16.22
CA GLY A 499 -29.28 12.20 16.87
C GLY A 499 -29.05 13.64 16.42
N ILE A 500 -29.57 14.60 17.18
CA ILE A 500 -29.61 16.04 16.91
C ILE A 500 -28.99 16.81 18.07
N ALA A 501 -28.06 17.72 17.79
CA ALA A 501 -27.52 18.66 18.76
C ALA A 501 -28.44 19.89 18.91
N VAL A 502 -28.88 20.17 20.14
CA VAL A 502 -29.70 21.35 20.44
C VAL A 502 -28.83 22.46 21.02
N PHE A 503 -28.80 23.59 20.33
CA PHE A 503 -28.10 24.80 20.75
C PHE A 503 -29.07 25.90 21.19
N LYS A 504 -28.65 26.71 22.16
CA LYS A 504 -29.31 27.97 22.53
C LYS A 504 -28.25 29.02 22.76
N ASN A 505 -28.40 30.17 22.09
CA ASN A 505 -27.46 31.29 22.16
C ASN A 505 -26.00 30.85 21.91
N GLY A 506 -25.78 30.00 20.90
CA GLY A 506 -24.45 29.50 20.53
C GLY A 506 -23.85 28.43 21.46
N ARG A 507 -24.56 28.01 22.52
CA ARG A 507 -24.10 26.95 23.44
C ARG A 507 -24.90 25.68 23.25
N LEU A 508 -24.21 24.55 23.18
CA LEU A 508 -24.83 23.23 23.18
C LEU A 508 -25.52 23.02 24.53
N ILE A 509 -26.82 22.76 24.51
CA ILE A 509 -27.58 22.43 25.73
C ILE A 509 -27.69 20.92 25.91
N ARG A 510 -27.96 20.18 24.82
CA ARG A 510 -28.28 18.75 24.89
C ARG A 510 -28.16 18.07 23.52
N TRP A 511 -27.79 16.80 23.54
CA TRP A 511 -27.96 15.87 22.42
C TRP A 511 -29.30 15.14 22.55
N LEU A 512 -30.08 15.11 21.47
CA LEU A 512 -31.29 14.30 21.34
C LEU A 512 -30.93 13.06 20.52
N SER A 513 -31.35 11.87 20.96
CA SER A 513 -31.14 10.62 20.20
C SER A 513 -32.43 9.79 20.20
N GLY A 514 -32.51 8.81 19.29
CA GLY A 514 -33.64 7.90 19.18
C GLY A 514 -34.97 8.60 18.84
N SER A 515 -36.04 8.21 19.51
CA SER A 515 -37.42 8.69 19.27
C SER A 515 -37.56 10.20 19.41
N THR A 516 -36.86 10.84 20.35
CA THR A 516 -36.95 12.31 20.53
C THR A 516 -36.35 13.07 19.35
N ALA A 517 -35.27 12.57 18.75
CA ALA A 517 -34.68 13.18 17.55
C ALA A 517 -35.59 13.01 16.33
N ARG A 518 -36.20 11.82 16.18
CA ARG A 518 -37.20 11.56 15.13
C ARG A 518 -38.43 12.47 15.28
N GLY A 519 -38.92 12.67 16.50
CA GLY A 519 -40.03 13.60 16.78
C GLY A 519 -39.73 15.03 16.30
N VAL A 520 -38.50 15.51 16.42
CA VAL A 520 -38.09 16.82 15.87
C VAL A 520 -38.13 16.80 14.33
N ALA A 521 -37.62 15.74 13.72
CA ALA A 521 -37.60 15.60 12.26
C ALA A 521 -39.03 15.53 11.67
N PHE A 522 -39.99 14.89 12.36
CA PHE A 522 -41.42 14.93 11.98
C PHE A 522 -41.96 16.37 12.02
N ILE A 523 -41.72 17.11 13.10
CA ILE A 523 -42.22 18.49 13.26
C ILE A 523 -41.64 19.43 12.20
N ARG A 524 -40.36 19.24 11.85
CA ARG A 524 -39.65 20.06 10.85
C ARG A 524 -39.89 19.63 9.40
N ASP A 525 -40.72 18.61 9.17
CA ASP A 525 -40.99 18.02 7.84
C ASP A 525 -39.71 17.55 7.12
N GLN A 526 -38.75 17.00 7.87
CA GLN A 526 -37.44 16.56 7.36
C GLN A 526 -37.34 15.05 7.12
N ILE A 527 -38.46 14.33 7.22
CA ILE A 527 -38.50 12.87 7.05
C ILE A 527 -38.94 12.57 5.62
N SER A 528 -38.01 12.09 4.81
CA SER A 528 -38.30 11.55 3.47
C SER A 528 -38.83 10.11 3.55
N THR A 529 -38.17 9.24 4.31
CA THR A 529 -38.55 7.85 4.54
C THR A 529 -38.08 7.39 5.93
N THR A 530 -38.89 6.67 6.70
CA THR A 530 -38.47 6.13 8.00
C THR A 530 -39.29 4.91 8.44
N SER A 531 -38.68 4.01 9.20
CA SER A 531 -39.32 2.80 9.73
C SER A 531 -39.81 3.00 11.16
N VAL A 532 -41.06 2.64 11.42
CA VAL A 532 -41.71 2.66 12.72
C VAL A 532 -41.99 1.22 13.16
N TYR A 533 -41.39 0.83 14.27
CA TYR A 533 -41.66 -0.46 14.89
C TYR A 533 -42.84 -0.35 15.86
N VAL A 534 -43.84 -1.19 15.67
CA VAL A 534 -45.04 -1.29 16.49
C VAL A 534 -45.12 -2.65 17.14
N GLN A 535 -45.25 -2.67 18.47
CA GLN A 535 -45.42 -3.93 19.21
C GLN A 535 -46.89 -4.38 19.14
N CYS A 536 -47.11 -5.64 18.75
CA CYS A 536 -48.47 -6.19 18.60
C CYS A 536 -48.96 -6.96 19.81
N GLY A 537 -48.05 -7.45 20.66
CA GLY A 537 -48.36 -8.29 21.82
C GLY A 537 -47.13 -8.55 22.70
N LYS A 538 -46.66 -9.80 22.77
CA LYS A 538 -45.47 -10.19 23.58
C LYS A 538 -44.20 -9.51 23.07
N ARG A 539 -43.13 -9.54 23.87
CA ARG A 539 -41.86 -8.82 23.61
C ARG A 539 -41.19 -9.18 22.26
N SER A 540 -41.55 -10.33 21.67
CA SER A 540 -41.05 -10.83 20.38
C SER A 540 -42.00 -10.61 19.19
N GLU A 541 -43.19 -10.06 19.40
CA GLU A 541 -44.22 -9.87 18.38
C GLU A 541 -44.36 -8.38 18.02
N GLY A 542 -44.03 -8.03 16.78
CA GLY A 542 -44.13 -6.66 16.30
C GLY A 542 -44.15 -6.57 14.79
N ALA A 543 -44.49 -5.39 14.31
CA ALA A 543 -44.51 -5.04 12.90
C ALA A 543 -43.60 -3.83 12.66
N THR A 544 -42.80 -3.90 11.61
CA THR A 544 -42.04 -2.77 11.08
C THR A 544 -42.82 -2.19 9.92
N VAL A 545 -43.15 -0.91 10.04
CA VAL A 545 -43.92 -0.17 9.04
C VAL A 545 -43.10 1.02 8.56
N ASP A 546 -42.84 1.06 7.27
CA ASP A 546 -42.13 2.14 6.60
C ASP A 546 -43.08 3.27 6.21
N LEU A 547 -42.80 4.49 6.66
CA LEU A 547 -43.39 5.70 6.09
C LEU A 547 -42.72 5.99 4.76
N ILE A 548 -43.50 5.88 3.69
CA ILE A 548 -43.12 6.21 2.32
C ILE A 548 -43.18 7.73 2.13
N LYS A 549 -44.15 8.37 2.77
CA LYS A 549 -44.37 9.81 2.70
C LYS A 549 -44.94 10.31 4.02
N SER A 550 -44.46 11.47 4.46
CA SER A 550 -45.00 12.20 5.61
C SER A 550 -45.15 13.65 5.21
N ILE A 551 -46.25 14.28 5.59
CA ILE A 551 -46.45 15.73 5.44
C ILE A 551 -46.87 16.27 6.80
N THR A 552 -46.15 17.28 7.28
CA THR A 552 -46.48 17.96 8.53
C THR A 552 -47.06 19.35 8.25
N GLN A 553 -48.20 19.64 8.87
CA GLN A 553 -48.84 20.95 8.86
C GLN A 553 -48.96 21.48 10.29
N ILE A 554 -48.51 22.72 10.51
CA ILE A 554 -48.56 23.38 11.82
C ILE A 554 -49.43 24.62 11.69
N SER A 555 -50.34 24.82 12.65
CA SER A 555 -51.13 26.05 12.78
C SER A 555 -51.00 26.63 14.18
N ALA A 556 -51.04 27.95 14.29
CA ALA A 556 -50.83 28.72 15.51
C ALA A 556 -52.00 29.68 15.77
N GLN A 557 -52.70 29.49 16.89
CA GLN A 557 -53.81 30.36 17.29
C GLN A 557 -53.55 30.94 18.68
N VAL A 558 -54.08 32.13 18.96
CA VAL A 558 -54.05 32.71 20.30
C VAL A 558 -55.44 32.58 20.93
N LYS A 559 -55.57 31.75 21.97
CA LYS A 559 -56.82 31.61 22.75
C LYS A 559 -56.57 32.10 24.17
N GLN A 560 -57.44 32.97 24.68
CA GLN A 560 -57.34 33.53 26.05
C GLN A 560 -55.93 34.05 26.38
N ASN A 561 -55.32 34.81 25.46
CA ASN A 561 -53.98 35.40 25.58
C ASN A 561 -52.82 34.38 25.76
N LYS A 562 -53.01 33.13 25.32
CA LYS A 562 -51.97 32.08 25.26
C LYS A 562 -51.87 31.50 23.85
N PRO A 563 -50.65 31.21 23.37
CA PRO A 563 -50.46 30.53 22.10
C PRO A 563 -50.85 29.05 22.20
N VAL A 564 -51.62 28.59 21.23
CA VAL A 564 -52.07 27.22 21.04
C VAL A 564 -51.61 26.77 19.66
N PHE A 565 -50.84 25.68 19.60
CA PHE A 565 -50.35 25.12 18.35
C PHE A 565 -51.05 23.80 18.06
N ARG A 566 -51.45 23.59 16.81
CA ARG A 566 -51.88 22.27 16.33
C ARG A 566 -50.89 21.76 15.31
N ILE A 567 -50.30 20.61 15.60
CA ILE A 567 -49.38 19.88 14.72
C ILE A 567 -50.16 18.71 14.15
N ARG A 568 -50.39 18.74 12.84
CA ARG A 568 -51.04 17.66 12.09
C ARG A 568 -49.99 16.96 11.24
N VAL A 569 -49.85 15.65 11.40
CA VAL A 569 -48.97 14.82 10.57
C VAL A 569 -49.82 13.80 9.83
N ASP A 570 -49.83 13.88 8.51
CA ASP A 570 -50.48 12.91 7.65
C ASP A 570 -49.41 12.05 6.95
N GLY A 571 -49.44 10.74 7.18
CA GLY A 571 -48.42 9.79 6.73
C GLY A 571 -48.99 8.68 5.85
N GLU A 572 -48.27 8.35 4.78
CA GLU A 572 -48.52 7.19 3.93
C GLU A 572 -47.47 6.11 4.21
N ALA A 573 -47.92 4.90 4.52
CA ALA A 573 -47.08 3.87 5.07
C ALA A 573 -47.20 2.53 4.32
N ALA A 574 -46.19 1.67 4.44
CA ALA A 574 -46.20 0.30 3.97
C ALA A 574 -45.63 -0.65 5.03
N VAL A 575 -46.23 -1.82 5.16
CA VAL A 575 -45.74 -2.86 6.07
C VAL A 575 -44.56 -3.58 5.41
N GLU A 576 -43.42 -3.62 6.11
CA GLU A 576 -42.19 -4.24 5.61
C GLU A 576 -42.01 -5.64 6.22
N GLU A 577 -42.01 -5.72 7.55
CA GLU A 577 -41.93 -6.99 8.28
C GLU A 577 -43.07 -7.09 9.28
N MET A 578 -43.70 -8.26 9.38
CA MET A 578 -44.74 -8.50 10.37
C MET A 578 -44.56 -9.84 11.04
N ASN A 579 -44.38 -9.79 12.36
CA ASN A 579 -44.35 -10.96 13.24
C ASN A 579 -45.52 -10.92 14.24
N CYS A 580 -46.65 -10.33 13.82
CA CYS A 580 -47.87 -10.20 14.60
C CYS A 580 -48.88 -11.28 14.19
N PRO A 581 -49.60 -11.90 15.13
CA PRO A 581 -50.62 -12.92 14.82
C PRO A 581 -51.94 -12.32 14.27
N MET A 582 -51.86 -11.22 13.50
CA MET A 582 -53.01 -10.51 12.94
C MET A 582 -53.09 -10.74 11.42
N ASN A 583 -54.29 -10.96 10.90
CA ASN A 583 -54.51 -11.09 9.46
C ASN A 583 -54.70 -9.69 8.82
N LEU A 584 -53.76 -9.26 7.97
CA LEU A 584 -53.79 -7.98 7.27
C LEU A 584 -54.75 -7.93 6.07
N GLU A 585 -55.42 -9.03 5.76
CA GLU A 585 -56.47 -9.05 4.74
C GLU A 585 -57.82 -8.53 5.27
N ASP A 586 -57.98 -8.44 6.59
CA ASP A 586 -59.16 -7.88 7.25
C ASP A 586 -58.98 -6.35 7.44
N PRO A 587 -59.87 -5.50 6.87
CA PRO A 587 -59.81 -4.05 7.03
C PRO A 587 -59.80 -3.57 8.48
N ALA A 588 -60.47 -4.29 9.40
CA ALA A 588 -60.51 -3.91 10.80
C ALA A 588 -59.11 -4.03 11.47
N ASN A 589 -58.31 -5.01 11.06
CA ASN A 589 -56.96 -5.19 11.58
C ASN A 589 -55.97 -4.16 11.03
N LEU A 590 -56.18 -3.70 9.80
CA LEU A 590 -55.40 -2.61 9.20
C LEU A 590 -55.64 -1.30 9.94
N GLU A 591 -56.88 -0.97 10.24
CA GLU A 591 -57.22 0.25 11.00
C GLU A 591 -56.62 0.22 12.43
N ILE A 592 -56.56 -0.96 13.06
CA ILE A 592 -55.89 -1.14 14.36
C ILE A 592 -54.38 -0.88 14.24
N LEU A 593 -53.74 -1.39 13.19
CA LEU A 593 -52.31 -1.19 12.96
C LEU A 593 -51.99 0.27 12.64
N GLU A 594 -52.78 0.91 11.79
CA GLU A 594 -52.70 2.35 11.49
C GLU A 594 -52.82 3.21 12.75
N LYS A 595 -53.81 2.93 13.60
CA LYS A 595 -53.96 3.63 14.88
C LYS A 595 -52.76 3.44 15.79
N LYS A 596 -52.16 2.24 15.82
CA LYS A 596 -50.95 1.99 16.62
C LYS A 596 -49.73 2.74 16.06
N VAL A 597 -49.52 2.75 14.75
CA VAL A 597 -48.45 3.52 14.10
C VAL A 597 -48.62 5.02 14.37
N SER A 598 -49.82 5.55 14.13
CA SER A 598 -50.18 6.95 14.41
C SER A 598 -49.89 7.32 15.87
N ARG A 599 -50.26 6.44 16.80
CA ARG A 599 -50.00 6.64 18.23
C ARG A 599 -48.51 6.65 18.53
N THR A 600 -47.73 5.72 17.98
CA THR A 600 -46.28 5.68 18.20
C THR A 600 -45.61 6.97 17.72
N ILE A 601 -45.92 7.44 16.52
CA ILE A 601 -45.38 8.70 15.99
C ILE A 601 -45.81 9.89 16.86
N ALA A 602 -47.09 9.92 17.29
CA ALA A 602 -47.58 10.96 18.19
C ALA A 602 -46.82 10.96 19.53
N GLU A 603 -46.45 9.80 20.07
CA GLU A 603 -45.63 9.68 21.28
C GLU A 603 -44.21 10.24 21.06
N GLU A 604 -43.59 10.02 19.91
CA GLU A 604 -42.27 10.58 19.56
C GLU A 604 -42.30 12.11 19.45
N ILE A 605 -43.31 12.65 18.76
CA ILE A 605 -43.53 14.10 18.61
C ILE A 605 -43.77 14.73 19.98
N ASN A 606 -44.63 14.12 20.79
CA ASN A 606 -44.89 14.60 22.15
C ASN A 606 -43.64 14.56 23.04
N ALA A 607 -42.77 13.55 22.89
CA ALA A 607 -41.50 13.50 23.60
C ALA A 607 -40.55 14.65 23.19
N ALA A 608 -40.50 14.99 21.90
CA ALA A 608 -39.75 16.14 21.40
C ALA A 608 -40.30 17.47 21.96
N VAL A 609 -41.62 17.65 21.94
CA VAL A 609 -42.32 18.82 22.51
C VAL A 609 -42.03 18.99 23.99
N ARG A 610 -42.19 17.93 24.79
CA ARG A 610 -41.90 17.95 26.24
C ARG A 610 -40.44 18.33 26.51
N THR A 611 -39.52 17.81 25.70
CA THR A 611 -38.10 18.12 25.82
C THR A 611 -37.81 19.58 25.49
N ALA A 612 -38.40 20.12 24.43
CA ALA A 612 -38.30 21.53 24.06
C ALA A 612 -38.82 22.46 25.16
N GLN A 613 -40.01 22.16 25.69
CA GLN A 613 -40.64 22.94 26.77
C GLN A 613 -39.83 22.89 28.07
N LYS A 614 -39.32 21.71 28.44
CA LYS A 614 -38.47 21.52 29.64
C LYS A 614 -37.18 22.33 29.57
N VAL A 615 -36.54 22.36 28.40
CA VAL A 615 -35.29 23.08 28.17
C VAL A 615 -35.53 24.58 27.91
N LYS A 616 -36.80 25.00 27.80
CA LYS A 616 -37.23 26.36 27.47
C LYS A 616 -36.52 26.87 26.20
N SER A 617 -36.42 26.00 25.20
CA SER A 617 -35.74 26.28 23.94
C SER A 617 -36.62 25.80 22.80
N ASP A 618 -37.01 26.73 21.94
CA ASP A 618 -37.84 26.45 20.79
C ASP A 618 -36.97 26.03 19.59
N PHE A 619 -36.34 24.87 19.69
CA PHE A 619 -35.66 24.26 18.55
C PHE A 619 -36.65 23.63 17.55
N LEU A 620 -37.95 23.61 17.89
CA LEU A 620 -39.03 23.11 17.04
C LEU A 620 -39.48 24.15 16.01
N GLY A 621 -39.22 25.44 16.25
CA GLY A 621 -39.54 26.52 15.32
C GLY A 621 -40.99 27.01 15.42
N LEU A 622 -41.68 26.74 16.52
CA LEU A 622 -43.10 27.11 16.67
C LEU A 622 -43.30 28.63 16.80
N GLY A 623 -42.33 29.34 17.36
CA GLY A 623 -42.35 30.80 17.46
C GLY A 623 -42.28 31.48 16.10
N GLU A 624 -41.50 30.92 15.17
CA GLU A 624 -41.44 31.39 13.79
C GLU A 624 -42.78 31.21 13.08
N MET A 625 -43.46 30.09 13.31
CA MET A 625 -44.81 29.84 12.79
C MET A 625 -45.83 30.85 13.35
N LEU A 626 -45.76 31.14 14.66
CA LEU A 626 -46.62 32.16 15.28
C LEU A 626 -46.32 33.57 14.76
N HIS A 627 -45.05 33.89 14.50
CA HIS A 627 -44.66 35.16 13.86
C HIS A 627 -45.27 35.29 12.47
N HIS A 628 -45.25 34.22 11.68
CA HIS A 628 -45.81 34.23 10.33
C HIS A 628 -47.35 34.37 10.33
N GLU A 629 -48.05 33.62 11.19
CA GLU A 629 -49.52 33.64 11.21
C GLU A 629 -50.12 34.84 11.96
N ASN A 630 -49.46 35.34 13.01
CA ASN A 630 -49.91 36.50 13.78
C ASN A 630 -48.73 37.38 14.25
N PRO A 631 -48.19 38.23 13.35
CA PRO A 631 -47.03 39.08 13.64
C PRO A 631 -47.26 40.05 14.81
N ALA A 632 -48.51 40.51 14.98
CA ALA A 632 -48.88 41.46 16.04
C ALA A 632 -48.82 40.81 17.43
N ALA A 633 -49.31 39.57 17.56
CA ALA A 633 -49.18 38.79 18.80
C ALA A 633 -47.72 38.42 19.08
N TRP A 634 -46.95 38.05 18.05
CA TRP A 634 -45.54 37.71 18.21
C TRP A 634 -44.69 38.84 18.80
N LYS A 635 -44.87 40.09 18.33
CA LYS A 635 -44.15 41.27 18.88
C LYS A 635 -44.34 41.45 20.38
N GLN A 636 -45.47 41.01 20.94
CA GLN A 636 -45.74 41.07 22.38
C GLN A 636 -45.06 39.94 23.15
N TYR A 637 -44.89 38.77 22.52
CA TYR A 637 -44.40 37.55 23.17
C TYR A 637 -42.91 37.29 22.96
N GLU A 638 -42.28 37.83 21.91
CA GLU A 638 -40.89 37.56 21.51
C GLU A 638 -39.89 37.67 22.68
N LYS A 639 -39.96 38.76 23.46
CA LYS A 639 -39.06 39.00 24.61
C LYS A 639 -39.25 38.01 25.77
N LYS A 640 -40.43 37.39 25.88
CA LYS A 640 -40.80 36.42 26.92
C LYS A 640 -41.05 35.02 26.35
N TRP A 641 -40.66 34.78 25.10
CA TRP A 641 -40.99 33.57 24.36
C TRP A 641 -40.53 32.29 25.07
N PRO A 642 -39.29 32.21 25.62
CA PRO A 642 -38.84 31.00 26.30
C PRO A 642 -39.71 30.60 27.50
N GLN A 643 -40.26 31.58 28.23
CA GLN A 643 -41.16 31.32 29.36
C GLN A 643 -42.57 30.94 28.88
N LEU A 644 -43.10 31.65 27.89
CA LEU A 644 -44.43 31.39 27.33
C LEU A 644 -44.49 30.02 26.63
N PHE A 645 -43.50 29.71 25.79
CA PHE A 645 -43.36 28.44 25.09
C PHE A 645 -43.41 27.23 26.05
N SER A 646 -42.77 27.35 27.22
CA SER A 646 -42.75 26.27 28.22
C SER A 646 -44.12 25.91 28.80
N THR A 647 -45.12 26.77 28.61
CA THR A 647 -46.51 26.59 29.08
C THR A 647 -47.54 26.64 27.95
N ALA A 648 -47.09 26.67 26.69
CA ALA A 648 -47.96 26.70 25.52
C ALA A 648 -48.69 25.36 25.36
N GLN A 649 -49.96 25.43 24.94
CA GLN A 649 -50.74 24.23 24.64
C GLN A 649 -50.42 23.77 23.22
N ILE A 650 -49.96 22.52 23.08
CA ILE A 650 -49.59 21.94 21.79
C ILE A 650 -50.41 20.66 21.62
N GLU A 651 -51.26 20.66 20.60
CA GLU A 651 -52.13 19.54 20.22
C GLU A 651 -51.48 18.82 19.04
N VAL A 652 -51.24 17.51 19.21
CA VAL A 652 -50.60 16.66 18.18
C VAL A 652 -51.64 15.69 17.65
N HIS A 653 -51.92 15.78 16.36
CA HIS A 653 -52.79 14.87 15.63
C HIS A 653 -51.98 14.16 14.55
N VAL A 654 -51.90 12.85 14.64
CA VAL A 654 -51.22 12.02 13.63
C VAL A 654 -52.23 11.10 13.00
N HIS A 655 -52.24 11.07 11.68
CA HIS A 655 -53.03 10.15 10.88
C HIS A 655 -52.12 9.43 9.90
N THR A 656 -52.07 8.11 10.01
CA THR A 656 -51.28 7.27 9.10
C THR A 656 -52.19 6.31 8.36
N PHE A 657 -52.00 6.19 7.06
CA PHE A 657 -52.71 5.26 6.20
C PHE A 657 -51.73 4.26 5.57
N ILE A 658 -52.02 2.97 5.69
CA ILE A 658 -51.21 1.89 5.13
C ILE A 658 -51.66 1.62 3.70
N ARG A 659 -50.82 2.00 2.73
CA ARG A 659 -51.10 1.80 1.31
C ARG A 659 -50.76 0.39 0.82
N ARG A 660 -49.77 -0.26 1.41
CA ARG A 660 -49.29 -1.60 1.00
C ARG A 660 -48.95 -2.46 2.21
N THR A 661 -49.36 -3.71 2.19
CA THR A 661 -49.12 -4.68 3.28
C THR A 661 -48.03 -5.69 2.96
N GLY A 662 -47.30 -5.52 1.84
CA GLY A 662 -46.21 -6.40 1.42
C GLY A 662 -46.63 -7.81 0.96
N LEU A 663 -47.91 -8.17 1.04
CA LEU A 663 -48.41 -9.55 0.78
C LEU A 663 -49.39 -9.69 -0.40
N ARG A 664 -49.65 -8.65 -1.23
CA ARG A 664 -50.52 -8.77 -2.43
C ARG A 664 -50.03 -7.91 -3.60
N THR A 665 -50.20 -8.42 -4.82
CA THR A 665 -49.84 -7.79 -6.10
C THR A 665 -50.81 -6.69 -6.58
N ASN A 666 -51.99 -6.53 -5.96
CA ASN A 666 -52.96 -5.49 -6.34
C ASN A 666 -53.28 -4.53 -5.19
N SER A 667 -53.47 -3.24 -5.54
CA SER A 667 -53.68 -2.10 -4.65
C SER A 667 -55.14 -1.95 -4.22
N TYR A 668 -55.40 -1.58 -2.96
CA TYR A 668 -56.74 -1.41 -2.34
C TYR A 668 -57.70 -0.49 -3.13
N ILE A 669 -57.17 0.44 -3.94
CA ILE A 669 -57.94 1.36 -4.81
C ILE A 669 -58.79 0.61 -5.86
N GLU A 670 -58.46 -0.64 -6.22
CA GLU A 670 -59.26 -1.42 -7.17
C GLU A 670 -60.53 -2.04 -6.56
N LEU A 671 -60.59 -2.23 -5.23
CA LEU A 671 -61.74 -2.84 -4.56
C LEU A 671 -62.89 -1.85 -4.34
N GLU A 672 -62.61 -0.59 -3.99
CA GLU A 672 -63.66 0.45 -3.89
C GLU A 672 -64.40 0.70 -5.22
N ARG A 673 -63.69 0.57 -6.36
CA ARG A 673 -64.32 0.66 -7.69
C ARG A 673 -65.15 -0.57 -8.06
N SER A 674 -64.84 -1.74 -7.49
CA SER A 674 -65.62 -2.97 -7.70
C SER A 674 -66.88 -3.05 -6.85
N VAL A 675 -66.90 -2.39 -5.68
CA VAL A 675 -68.05 -2.37 -4.76
C VAL A 675 -69.01 -1.22 -5.06
N ASN A 676 -68.52 -0.08 -5.58
CA ASN A 676 -69.36 1.07 -5.95
C ASN A 676 -69.67 1.17 -7.46
N GLY A 677 -69.36 0.13 -8.25
CA GLY A 677 -69.50 0.09 -9.71
C GLY A 677 -70.54 -0.92 -10.24
N GLY A 678 -71.58 -1.21 -9.47
CA GLY A 678 -72.72 -2.04 -9.87
C GLY A 678 -74.03 -1.28 -9.66
N GLY A 679 -74.41 -0.47 -10.65
CA GLY A 679 -75.62 0.36 -10.69
C GLY A 679 -75.51 1.43 -11.76
#